data_AF-K9QPD6-F1
#
_entry.id   AF-K9QPD6-F1
#
_cell.length_a   1.000
_cell.length_b   1.000
_cell.length_c   1.000
_cell.angle_alpha   90.00
_cell.angle_beta   90.00
_cell.angle_gamma   90.00
#
_symmetry.space_group_name_H-M   'P 1'
#
loop_
_entity.id
_entity.type
_entity.pdbx_description
1 polymer ?
#
loop_
_entity_poly.entity_id
_entity_poly.type
_entity_poly.pdbx_seq_one_letter_code
_entity_poly.pdbx_strand_id
1 'polypeptide(L)'
;MAKIALLIGVSEYEPGLNPLPAAVNDTEAIRQVLAHSEIGGFDEANITVLKNPQRQEMEEAIEHLFAGRQKDDLLLFFFSGHGIKDDTGRLYLATRTTRKTPKGDLIRSSAVAASFVHESMSRSRSKRQIVILDSCFSGAFAEGLSAKDDGTLNIREQLGGEGRAILTSSSSTQYSFEQQGSDISIYTRYLLEGITTGAADNDGDEFISIDELHDYASNKVREIQPAMKPEIYAIREGFKIRLAKVPPGDPTQKYRKEVARYIKRGAISFIGRQTLDILKSRLGLSELEATKIEDEILAVARLEFREKLQQYEQAFTNAMRQEVAPSEEEINELRQNIQQILGLRNEDTMPIEAQIKTKLEAYKQHLQQYEQALTQAMRQEFPLSQETRYRLQQMQQQWQLTNDDLTKIDRRVAAAIEVYRQNLRQYEQIFTTSTQQEYPLSTAKRNELRQQQQNLGLTTEDIAAIETRIIADIEAYRQKLQQYRQAVTQAIQYEYPLTEEVREELRRLQQILELGDEEVAPIEEKVVRQKGQRQDLTQENIISKAIKGNKTQVIHTQLFRIVPVILVGAAGLLGYWFRSQLSVVTPPTTLVPANTPTPQQTRSLNNLAPGWVIKTNSEIILTNQQKLPSNTFLEVSEQKSNPQTAGDYDLTLRVCSNQQSSKPVLEKKVTTKLSQLKRWQISVLQPNEDSPCHDFDILLPPVTTPSRKSGSWDDQHKNPSLSDIEPTIVPIPYIQSTPLPSPTSTP
;
A
#
# COMPACT_ATOMS: atom_id res chain seq x y z
N MET A 1 -21.86 9.16 59.59
CA MET A 1 -21.05 7.92 59.51
C MET A 1 -19.61 8.35 59.62
N ALA A 2 -18.92 7.96 60.69
CA ALA A 2 -17.51 8.28 60.86
C ALA A 2 -16.63 7.22 60.17
N LYS A 3 -15.49 7.65 59.64
CA LYS A 3 -14.42 6.75 59.19
C LYS A 3 -13.26 6.88 60.18
N ILE A 4 -12.90 5.79 60.85
CA ILE A 4 -11.85 5.77 61.88
C ILE A 4 -10.80 4.73 61.50
N ALA A 5 -9.53 5.10 61.60
CA ALA A 5 -8.41 4.22 61.28
C ALA A 5 -7.39 4.16 62.42
N LEU A 6 -6.87 2.96 62.68
CA LEU A 6 -5.70 2.72 63.51
C LEU A 6 -4.63 2.07 62.63
N LEU A 7 -3.48 2.73 62.49
CA LEU A 7 -2.36 2.27 61.67
C LEU A 7 -1.17 2.01 62.59
N ILE A 8 -0.71 0.77 62.65
CA ILE A 8 0.39 0.34 63.53
C ILE A 8 1.53 -0.19 62.69
N GLY A 9 2.71 0.38 62.89
CA GLY A 9 3.94 0.00 62.19
C GLY A 9 5.02 -0.35 63.20
N VAL A 10 5.55 -1.57 63.15
CA VAL A 10 6.65 -2.01 64.01
C VAL A 10 7.86 -2.35 63.14
N SER A 11 8.80 -1.41 63.05
CA SER A 11 10.05 -1.53 62.32
C SER A 11 11.24 -1.91 63.19
N GLU A 12 11.19 -1.63 64.48
CA GLU A 12 12.27 -1.88 65.43
C GLU A 12 11.83 -2.88 66.50
N TYR A 13 12.72 -3.83 66.82
CA TYR A 13 12.46 -4.90 67.78
C TYR A 13 13.63 -5.08 68.74
N GLU A 14 13.32 -5.54 69.95
CA GLU A 14 14.32 -6.11 70.87
C GLU A 14 15.05 -7.32 70.25
N PRO A 15 16.23 -7.69 70.77
CA PRO A 15 16.99 -8.83 70.26
C PRO A 15 16.15 -10.12 70.15
N GLY A 16 16.16 -10.75 68.97
CA GLY A 16 15.42 -11.99 68.68
C GLY A 16 14.45 -11.89 67.50
N LEU A 17 14.22 -10.68 66.96
CA LEU A 17 13.49 -10.44 65.72
C LEU A 17 14.28 -9.46 64.84
N ASN A 18 14.23 -9.66 63.53
CA ASN A 18 14.90 -8.76 62.58
C ASN A 18 14.11 -7.45 62.42
N PRO A 19 14.77 -6.29 62.27
CA PRO A 19 14.11 -5.01 61.95
C PRO A 19 13.39 -5.03 60.61
N LEU A 20 12.27 -4.29 60.51
CA LEU A 20 11.45 -4.15 59.30
C LEU A 20 11.30 -2.66 58.92
N PRO A 21 12.30 -2.03 58.26
CA PRO A 21 12.30 -0.58 58.02
C PRO A 21 11.04 -0.05 57.31
N ALA A 22 10.46 -0.84 56.40
CA ALA A 22 9.26 -0.47 55.65
C ALA A 22 8.00 -0.33 56.52
N ALA A 23 7.92 -1.00 57.68
CA ALA A 23 6.67 -1.12 58.43
C ALA A 23 6.11 0.23 58.93
N VAL A 24 6.99 1.15 59.34
CA VAL A 24 6.57 2.50 59.74
C VAL A 24 6.21 3.35 58.52
N ASN A 25 6.93 3.19 57.42
CA ASN A 25 6.66 3.91 56.17
C ASN A 25 5.32 3.50 55.55
N ASP A 26 4.96 2.21 55.63
CA ASP A 26 3.67 1.69 55.19
C ASP A 26 2.51 2.44 55.88
N THR A 27 2.60 2.64 57.19
CA THR A 27 1.58 3.38 57.95
C THR A 27 1.45 4.83 57.51
N GLU A 28 2.59 5.48 57.19
CA GLU A 28 2.59 6.88 56.76
C GLU A 28 1.99 7.02 55.37
N ALA A 29 2.34 6.12 54.45
CA ALA A 29 1.81 6.11 53.10
C ALA A 29 0.30 5.82 53.06
N ILE A 30 -0.19 4.90 53.89
CA ILE A 30 -1.62 4.63 54.05
C ILE A 30 -2.33 5.83 54.68
N ARG A 31 -1.76 6.47 55.72
CA ARG A 31 -2.32 7.68 56.33
C ARG A 31 -2.61 8.75 55.27
N GLN A 32 -1.65 9.02 54.39
CA GLN A 32 -1.79 10.04 53.35
C GLN A 32 -2.97 9.77 52.41
N VAL A 33 -3.16 8.53 51.98
CA VAL A 33 -4.27 8.16 51.07
C VAL A 33 -5.62 8.20 51.79
N LEU A 34 -5.67 7.74 53.05
CA LEU A 34 -6.90 7.75 53.84
C LEU A 34 -7.37 9.18 54.16
N ALA A 35 -6.44 10.08 54.51
CA ALA A 35 -6.73 11.47 54.85
C ALA A 35 -7.13 12.33 53.63
N HIS A 36 -6.82 11.87 52.41
CA HIS A 36 -7.13 12.63 51.19
C HIS A 36 -8.65 12.74 50.99
N SER A 37 -9.19 13.97 50.98
CA SER A 37 -10.64 14.23 50.98
C SER A 37 -11.41 13.59 49.81
N GLU A 38 -10.82 13.60 48.62
CA GLU A 38 -11.42 13.07 47.39
C GLU A 38 -11.22 11.57 47.17
N ILE A 39 -10.39 10.91 48.01
CA ILE A 39 -10.02 9.49 47.84
C ILE A 39 -10.49 8.71 49.08
N GLY A 40 -9.76 8.80 50.19
CA GLY A 40 -10.09 8.09 51.43
C GLY A 40 -11.17 8.78 52.25
N GLY A 41 -11.14 10.11 52.35
CA GLY A 41 -12.13 10.92 53.07
C GLY A 41 -12.24 10.59 54.57
N PHE A 42 -11.15 10.14 55.20
CA PHE A 42 -11.06 10.04 56.66
C PHE A 42 -10.67 11.40 57.22
N ASP A 43 -11.35 11.85 58.27
CA ASP A 43 -10.87 13.03 59.00
C ASP A 43 -9.54 12.71 59.65
N GLU A 44 -8.56 13.61 59.52
CA GLU A 44 -7.22 13.42 60.10
C GLU A 44 -7.27 13.14 61.61
N ALA A 45 -8.21 13.77 62.34
CA ALA A 45 -8.42 13.54 63.77
C ALA A 45 -8.91 12.12 64.11
N ASN A 46 -9.41 11.37 63.13
CA ASN A 46 -9.89 9.99 63.28
C ASN A 46 -8.86 8.95 62.80
N ILE A 47 -7.65 9.37 62.42
CA ILE A 47 -6.55 8.46 62.05
C ILE A 47 -5.51 8.45 63.18
N THR A 48 -5.37 7.33 63.87
CA THR A 48 -4.33 7.12 64.88
C THR A 48 -3.18 6.32 64.28
N VAL A 49 -1.95 6.83 64.40
CA VAL A 49 -0.75 6.13 63.94
C VAL A 49 0.18 5.84 65.11
N LEU A 50 0.52 4.57 65.32
CA LEU A 50 1.47 4.13 66.33
C LEU A 50 2.74 3.57 65.68
N LYS A 51 3.89 4.14 66.03
CA LYS A 51 5.20 3.78 65.49
C LYS A 51 6.02 3.08 66.58
N ASN A 52 6.33 1.80 66.36
CA ASN A 52 7.03 0.93 67.32
C ASN A 52 6.41 0.89 68.74
N PRO A 53 5.07 0.76 68.88
CA PRO A 53 4.43 0.76 70.19
C PRO A 53 4.82 -0.45 71.05
N GLN A 54 4.66 -0.27 72.36
CA GLN A 54 4.68 -1.37 73.32
C GLN A 54 3.33 -2.09 73.36
N ARG A 55 3.29 -3.27 74.00
CA ARG A 55 2.06 -4.08 74.11
C ARG A 55 0.87 -3.32 74.68
N GLN A 56 1.05 -2.62 75.80
CA GLN A 56 -0.04 -1.92 76.47
C GLN A 56 -0.66 -0.83 75.58
N GLU A 57 0.19 0.01 74.99
CA GLU A 57 -0.23 1.08 74.07
C GLU A 57 -0.99 0.51 72.85
N MET A 58 -0.51 -0.61 72.30
CA MET A 58 -1.16 -1.30 71.19
C MET A 58 -2.55 -1.83 71.59
N GLU A 59 -2.67 -2.49 72.74
CA GLU A 59 -3.95 -3.03 73.25
C GLU A 59 -4.97 -1.91 73.53
N GLU A 60 -4.55 -0.83 74.19
CA GLU A 60 -5.39 0.34 74.47
C GLU A 60 -5.92 1.00 73.19
N ALA A 61 -5.05 1.16 72.18
CA ALA A 61 -5.46 1.74 70.90
C ALA A 61 -6.43 0.85 70.12
N ILE A 62 -6.22 -0.48 70.16
CA ILE A 62 -7.13 -1.45 69.54
C ILE A 62 -8.51 -1.37 70.20
N GLU A 63 -8.58 -1.35 71.53
CA GLU A 63 -9.86 -1.17 72.23
C GLU A 63 -10.54 0.15 71.86
N HIS A 64 -9.77 1.24 71.84
CA HIS A 64 -10.29 2.55 71.48
C HIS A 64 -10.85 2.61 70.06
N LEU A 65 -10.21 1.95 69.08
CA LEU A 65 -10.71 1.86 67.71
C LEU A 65 -12.12 1.25 67.67
N PHE A 66 -12.33 0.14 68.40
CA PHE A 66 -13.56 -0.62 68.31
C PHE A 66 -14.66 -0.20 69.30
N ALA A 67 -14.32 0.53 70.36
CA ALA A 67 -15.25 1.02 71.39
C ALA A 67 -16.09 2.23 70.94
N GLY A 68 -17.34 2.31 71.42
CA GLY A 68 -18.19 3.50 71.25
C GLY A 68 -18.71 3.78 69.82
N ARG A 69 -18.62 2.81 68.91
CA ARG A 69 -18.95 2.98 67.48
C ARG A 69 -20.43 2.79 67.15
N GLN A 70 -20.87 3.37 66.03
CA GLN A 70 -22.21 3.18 65.46
C GLN A 70 -22.20 2.10 64.37
N LYS A 71 -23.38 1.61 63.99
CA LYS A 71 -23.55 0.48 63.07
C LYS A 71 -22.90 0.71 61.70
N ASP A 72 -22.98 1.94 61.18
CA ASP A 72 -22.56 2.31 59.83
C ASP A 72 -21.17 2.98 59.77
N ASP A 73 -20.50 3.13 60.92
CA ASP A 73 -19.13 3.67 60.97
C ASP A 73 -18.15 2.70 60.30
N LEU A 74 -17.22 3.20 59.51
CA LEU A 74 -16.17 2.42 58.88
C LEU A 74 -14.94 2.40 59.78
N LEU A 75 -14.52 1.21 60.20
CA LEU A 75 -13.34 1.01 61.03
C LEU A 75 -12.26 0.33 60.21
N LEU A 76 -11.04 0.88 60.21
CA LEU A 76 -9.88 0.28 59.57
C LEU A 76 -8.78 0.05 60.60
N PHE A 77 -8.35 -1.21 60.74
CA PHE A 77 -7.15 -1.57 61.49
C PHE A 77 -6.08 -2.04 60.51
N PHE A 78 -4.99 -1.28 60.39
CA PHE A 78 -3.82 -1.66 59.60
C PHE A 78 -2.65 -2.00 60.52
N PHE A 79 -2.02 -3.14 60.31
CA PHE A 79 -0.82 -3.56 61.01
C PHE A 79 0.26 -3.99 60.02
N SER A 80 1.43 -3.36 60.09
CA SER A 80 2.65 -3.79 59.40
C SER A 80 3.74 -4.12 60.44
N GLY A 81 4.30 -5.32 60.38
CA GLY A 81 5.21 -5.83 61.41
C GLY A 81 5.45 -7.33 61.32
N HIS A 82 5.91 -7.97 62.40
CA HIS A 82 6.02 -9.43 62.50
C HIS A 82 4.71 -10.05 63.04
N GLY A 83 4.22 -11.08 62.36
CA GLY A 83 3.21 -12.01 62.87
C GLY A 83 3.89 -13.25 63.42
N ILE A 84 3.59 -13.63 64.67
CA ILE A 84 4.26 -14.74 65.36
C ILE A 84 3.22 -15.73 65.85
N LYS A 85 3.46 -17.03 65.67
CA LYS A 85 2.64 -18.08 66.30
C LYS A 85 3.31 -18.56 67.58
N ASP A 86 2.51 -18.81 68.61
CA ASP A 86 2.98 -19.53 69.79
C ASP A 86 3.06 -21.04 69.51
N ASP A 87 3.57 -21.78 70.49
CA ASP A 87 3.65 -23.24 70.53
C ASP A 87 2.30 -23.95 70.36
N THR A 88 1.19 -23.25 70.59
CA THR A 88 -0.18 -23.77 70.41
C THR A 88 -0.79 -23.40 69.05
N GLY A 89 -0.02 -22.72 68.19
CA GLY A 89 -0.48 -22.26 66.88
C GLY A 89 -1.32 -20.98 66.91
N ARG A 90 -1.48 -20.33 68.07
CA ARG A 90 -2.24 -19.09 68.20
C ARG A 90 -1.42 -17.92 67.70
N LEU A 91 -2.10 -16.99 67.02
CA LEU A 91 -1.46 -15.87 66.37
C LEU A 91 -1.28 -14.66 67.31
N TYR A 92 -0.11 -14.03 67.21
CA TYR A 92 0.26 -12.81 67.92
C TYR A 92 0.83 -11.78 66.95
N LEU A 93 0.51 -10.51 67.17
CA LEU A 93 1.12 -9.35 66.53
C LEU A 93 2.30 -8.90 67.39
N ALA A 94 3.49 -8.86 66.79
CA ALA A 94 4.69 -8.45 67.49
C ALA A 94 4.67 -6.95 67.79
N THR A 95 5.07 -6.60 69.01
CA THR A 95 5.34 -5.25 69.49
C THR A 95 6.85 -4.98 69.47
N ARG A 96 7.28 -3.72 69.69
CA ARG A 96 8.71 -3.38 69.82
C ARG A 96 9.42 -4.22 70.88
N THR A 97 8.73 -4.55 71.97
CA THR A 97 9.30 -5.25 73.14
C THR A 97 9.08 -6.76 73.12
N THR A 98 8.68 -7.32 71.96
CA THR A 98 8.48 -8.76 71.79
C THR A 98 9.76 -9.52 72.06
N ARG A 99 9.68 -10.58 72.86
CA ARG A 99 10.81 -11.43 73.21
C ARG A 99 10.52 -12.90 72.97
N LYS A 100 11.57 -13.65 72.66
CA LYS A 100 11.56 -15.11 72.59
C LYS A 100 12.43 -15.71 73.68
N THR A 101 12.10 -16.91 74.14
CA THR A 101 12.95 -17.70 75.03
C THR A 101 14.22 -18.13 74.29
N PRO A 102 15.28 -18.60 74.98
CA PRO A 102 16.46 -19.17 74.32
C PRO A 102 16.16 -20.35 73.39
N LYS A 103 15.00 -21.00 73.56
CA LYS A 103 14.51 -22.10 72.69
C LYS A 103 13.75 -21.60 71.45
N GLY A 104 13.50 -20.28 71.35
CA GLY A 104 12.77 -19.65 70.26
C GLY A 104 11.27 -19.45 70.53
N ASP A 105 10.75 -19.89 71.69
CA ASP A 105 9.33 -19.78 72.02
C ASP A 105 8.91 -18.34 72.31
N LEU A 106 7.72 -17.92 71.88
CA LEU A 106 7.21 -16.57 72.14
C LEU A 106 6.91 -16.36 73.64
N ILE A 107 7.43 -15.29 74.22
CA ILE A 107 6.99 -14.80 75.53
C ILE A 107 5.67 -14.05 75.31
N ARG A 108 4.55 -14.77 75.46
CA ARG A 108 3.19 -14.30 75.10
C ARG A 108 2.82 -12.93 75.70
N SER A 109 3.31 -12.61 76.90
CA SER A 109 3.05 -11.31 77.56
C SER A 109 3.74 -10.10 76.91
N SER A 110 4.60 -10.32 75.92
CA SER A 110 5.34 -9.28 75.19
C SER A 110 4.77 -8.96 73.80
N ALA A 111 3.72 -9.66 73.37
CA ALA A 111 3.06 -9.48 72.08
C ALA A 111 1.53 -9.41 72.26
N VAL A 112 0.81 -8.89 71.27
CA VAL A 112 -0.66 -8.78 71.33
C VAL A 112 -1.29 -9.98 70.65
N ALA A 113 -2.18 -10.70 71.33
CA ALA A 113 -2.86 -11.85 70.73
C ALA A 113 -3.86 -11.39 69.65
N ALA A 114 -3.91 -12.09 68.51
CA ALA A 114 -4.94 -11.82 67.49
C ALA A 114 -6.36 -12.04 68.04
N SER A 115 -6.53 -12.95 69.01
CA SER A 115 -7.79 -13.15 69.72
C SER A 115 -8.27 -11.90 70.48
N PHE A 116 -7.36 -11.04 70.95
CA PHE A 116 -7.70 -9.78 71.60
C PHE A 116 -8.27 -8.77 70.60
N VAL A 117 -7.68 -8.70 69.40
CA VAL A 117 -8.21 -7.90 68.28
C VAL A 117 -9.61 -8.38 67.93
N HIS A 118 -9.79 -9.69 67.78
CA HIS A 118 -11.11 -10.28 67.48
C HIS A 118 -12.15 -10.01 68.56
N GLU A 119 -11.79 -10.13 69.83
CA GLU A 119 -12.69 -9.81 70.93
C GLU A 119 -13.13 -8.35 70.88
N SER A 120 -12.19 -7.43 70.64
CA SER A 120 -12.47 -6.00 70.46
C SER A 120 -13.41 -5.75 69.27
N MET A 121 -13.14 -6.37 68.12
CA MET A 121 -14.00 -6.32 66.93
C MET A 121 -15.42 -6.83 67.20
N SER A 122 -15.55 -7.90 68.00
CA SER A 122 -16.81 -8.56 68.38
C SER A 122 -17.65 -7.78 69.38
N ARG A 123 -17.01 -6.95 70.20
CA ARG A 123 -17.70 -6.00 71.07
C ARG A 123 -18.14 -4.73 70.33
N SER A 124 -17.59 -4.44 69.14
CA SER A 124 -17.97 -3.27 68.36
C SER A 124 -19.37 -3.39 67.75
N ARG A 125 -20.12 -2.28 67.74
CA ARG A 125 -21.44 -2.21 67.09
C ARG A 125 -21.34 -2.01 65.58
N SER A 126 -20.21 -1.51 65.07
CA SER A 126 -20.01 -1.32 63.63
C SER A 126 -20.06 -2.65 62.89
N LYS A 127 -20.69 -2.66 61.71
CA LYS A 127 -20.72 -3.80 60.78
C LYS A 127 -19.90 -3.53 59.52
N ARG A 128 -18.98 -2.57 59.57
CA ARG A 128 -18.06 -2.22 58.49
C ARG A 128 -16.65 -2.13 59.06
N GLN A 129 -16.03 -3.29 59.26
CA GLN A 129 -14.71 -3.37 59.87
C GLN A 129 -13.74 -3.98 58.86
N ILE A 130 -12.66 -3.27 58.55
CA ILE A 130 -11.59 -3.72 57.67
C ILE A 130 -10.35 -3.92 58.53
N VAL A 131 -9.72 -5.08 58.38
CA VAL A 131 -8.43 -5.39 59.01
C VAL A 131 -7.46 -5.72 57.90
N ILE A 132 -6.36 -4.99 57.81
CA ILE A 132 -5.30 -5.25 56.83
C ILE A 132 -4.05 -5.59 57.63
N LEU A 133 -3.59 -6.83 57.50
CA LEU A 133 -2.42 -7.32 58.18
C LEU A 133 -1.31 -7.58 57.17
N ASP A 134 -0.39 -6.63 57.09
CA ASP A 134 0.81 -6.74 56.30
C ASP A 134 1.93 -7.37 57.12
N SER A 135 1.77 -8.67 57.40
CA SER A 135 2.81 -9.47 58.04
C SER A 135 2.82 -10.90 57.55
N CYS A 136 3.94 -11.58 57.82
CA CYS A 136 4.14 -12.97 57.46
C CYS A 136 3.28 -13.90 58.35
N PHE A 137 2.01 -14.11 58.01
CA PHE A 137 1.15 -15.07 58.72
C PHE A 137 1.20 -16.49 58.14
N SER A 138 1.56 -16.61 56.87
CA SER A 138 1.53 -17.86 56.11
C SER A 138 2.88 -18.58 56.11
N GLY A 139 2.94 -19.74 56.76
CA GLY A 139 3.87 -20.79 56.35
C GLY A 139 5.23 -20.86 57.03
N ALA A 140 5.27 -21.08 58.35
CA ALA A 140 6.29 -21.97 58.93
C ALA A 140 5.97 -23.43 58.55
N PHE A 141 6.12 -23.76 57.27
CA PHE A 141 6.11 -25.12 56.75
C PHE A 141 7.41 -25.35 55.98
N ALA A 142 8.47 -25.57 56.75
CA ALA A 142 9.68 -26.32 56.41
C ALA A 142 10.31 -26.64 57.78
N GLU A 143 10.42 -27.87 58.28
CA GLU A 143 10.38 -29.21 57.70
C GLU A 143 9.72 -30.18 58.71
N GLY A 144 8.97 -31.15 58.21
CA GLY A 144 8.65 -32.38 58.94
C GLY A 144 7.55 -32.30 59.99
N LEU A 145 6.28 -32.38 59.55
CA LEU A 145 5.22 -33.22 60.17
C LEU A 145 3.91 -33.04 59.38
N SER A 146 3.25 -34.18 59.18
CA SER A 146 2.06 -34.47 58.37
C SER A 146 1.08 -33.33 58.05
N ALA A 147 0.84 -33.17 56.74
CA ALA A 147 -0.24 -32.38 56.16
C ALA A 147 -1.63 -32.93 56.57
N LYS A 148 -2.24 -32.34 57.60
CA LYS A 148 -3.69 -32.48 57.87
C LYS A 148 -4.38 -31.26 58.49
N ASP A 149 -3.73 -30.10 58.62
CA ASP A 149 -4.42 -28.90 59.10
C ASP A 149 -4.02 -27.69 58.27
N ASP A 150 -4.98 -27.22 57.46
CA ASP A 150 -4.81 -26.11 56.53
C ASP A 150 -4.78 -24.80 57.31
N GLY A 151 -3.65 -24.09 57.28
CA GLY A 151 -3.42 -22.86 58.04
C GLY A 151 -4.43 -21.73 57.77
N THR A 152 -5.22 -21.85 56.70
CA THR A 152 -6.33 -20.95 56.31
C THR A 152 -7.53 -20.99 57.28
N LEU A 153 -7.77 -22.12 57.96
CA LEU A 153 -8.90 -22.29 58.88
C LEU A 153 -8.76 -21.44 60.14
N ASN A 154 -7.53 -21.30 60.66
CA ASN A 154 -7.27 -20.61 61.93
C ASN A 154 -7.48 -19.08 61.87
N ILE A 155 -7.13 -18.39 60.77
CA ILE A 155 -7.32 -16.93 60.67
C ILE A 155 -8.82 -16.59 60.55
N ARG A 156 -9.55 -17.39 59.75
CA ARG A 156 -10.99 -17.24 59.59
C ARG A 156 -11.74 -17.47 60.91
N GLU A 157 -11.34 -18.47 61.68
CA GLU A 157 -11.89 -18.74 63.01
C GLU A 157 -11.49 -17.69 64.06
N GLN A 158 -10.23 -17.23 64.02
CA GLN A 158 -9.69 -16.31 65.05
C GLN A 158 -10.07 -14.86 64.83
N LEU A 159 -10.32 -14.38 63.60
CA LEU A 159 -10.59 -12.97 63.31
C LEU A 159 -11.93 -12.73 62.59
N GLY A 160 -12.51 -13.75 61.93
CA GLY A 160 -13.69 -13.59 61.06
C GLY A 160 -14.98 -13.13 61.75
N GLY A 161 -15.97 -12.69 60.96
CA GLY A 161 -17.31 -12.33 61.43
C GLY A 161 -18.14 -11.60 60.36
N GLU A 162 -19.46 -11.49 60.56
CA GLU A 162 -20.34 -10.76 59.63
C GLU A 162 -20.04 -9.26 59.63
N GLY A 163 -19.97 -8.65 58.43
CA GLY A 163 -19.67 -7.23 58.27
C GLY A 163 -18.18 -6.88 58.45
N ARG A 164 -17.30 -7.86 58.20
CA ARG A 164 -15.85 -7.72 58.34
C ARG A 164 -15.11 -8.25 57.13
N ALA A 165 -14.01 -7.59 56.80
CA ALA A 165 -13.04 -8.05 55.81
C ALA A 165 -11.64 -8.03 56.42
N ILE A 166 -10.92 -9.15 56.32
CA ILE A 166 -9.55 -9.29 56.79
C ILE A 166 -8.67 -9.60 55.58
N LEU A 167 -7.68 -8.76 55.33
CA LEU A 167 -6.73 -8.88 54.24
C LEU A 167 -5.37 -9.23 54.85
N THR A 168 -4.69 -10.20 54.28
CA THR A 168 -3.37 -10.65 54.75
C THR A 168 -2.40 -10.72 53.60
N SER A 169 -1.14 -10.32 53.82
CA SER A 169 -0.13 -10.28 52.76
C SER A 169 0.52 -11.65 52.48
N SER A 170 0.50 -12.57 53.45
CA SER A 170 0.86 -13.99 53.35
C SER A 170 2.11 -14.28 52.50
N SER A 171 3.31 -14.09 53.08
CA SER A 171 4.58 -14.55 52.49
C SER A 171 5.01 -15.89 53.07
N SER A 172 5.40 -16.87 52.25
CA SER A 172 6.09 -18.07 52.71
C SER A 172 7.46 -17.72 53.33
N THR A 173 7.78 -18.39 54.43
CA THR A 173 9.06 -18.35 55.15
C THR A 173 10.29 -18.04 54.31
N GLN A 174 11.07 -17.07 54.82
CA GLN A 174 12.36 -16.56 54.30
C GLN A 174 12.25 -15.81 52.96
N TYR A 175 12.74 -14.56 52.95
CA TYR A 175 12.83 -13.63 51.80
C TYR A 175 11.67 -12.64 51.55
N SER A 176 10.96 -12.21 52.60
CA SER A 176 10.19 -10.95 52.57
C SER A 176 11.03 -9.72 52.94
N PHE A 177 12.33 -9.90 53.19
CA PHE A 177 13.24 -8.82 53.58
C PHE A 177 14.44 -8.80 52.65
N GLU A 178 14.76 -7.59 52.18
CA GLU A 178 15.84 -7.26 51.21
C GLU A 178 15.42 -7.19 49.74
N GLN A 179 14.54 -6.23 49.41
CA GLN A 179 14.98 -5.26 48.42
C GLN A 179 15.57 -4.08 49.18
N GLN A 180 16.91 -4.06 49.30
CA GLN A 180 17.64 -2.85 49.67
C GLN A 180 17.16 -1.71 48.74
N GLY A 181 16.38 -0.77 49.28
CA GLY A 181 16.01 0.47 48.58
C GLY A 181 14.52 0.73 48.34
N SER A 182 13.59 -0.14 48.76
CA SER A 182 12.15 0.21 48.75
C SER A 182 11.69 0.77 50.09
N ASP A 183 11.08 1.96 50.07
CA ASP A 183 10.57 2.63 51.27
C ASP A 183 9.34 1.93 51.87
N ILE A 184 8.55 1.20 51.09
CA ILE A 184 7.29 0.54 51.51
C ILE A 184 7.26 -0.94 51.11
N SER A 185 6.43 -1.74 51.78
CA SER A 185 6.24 -3.16 51.50
C SER A 185 5.59 -3.39 50.12
N ILE A 186 5.77 -4.58 49.54
CA ILE A 186 5.24 -4.91 48.21
C ILE A 186 3.71 -4.95 48.22
N TYR A 187 3.11 -5.56 49.25
CA TYR A 187 1.65 -5.62 49.35
C TYR A 187 1.05 -4.23 49.57
N THR A 188 1.59 -3.46 50.50
CA THR A 188 1.14 -2.08 50.76
C THR A 188 1.32 -1.19 49.53
N ARG A 189 2.40 -1.33 48.77
CA ARG A 189 2.61 -0.62 47.50
C ARG A 189 1.45 -0.82 46.53
N TYR A 190 1.02 -2.07 46.29
CA TYR A 190 -0.05 -2.34 45.32
C TYR A 190 -1.44 -2.00 45.86
N LEU A 191 -1.65 -2.03 47.18
CA LEU A 191 -2.85 -1.44 47.77
C LEU A 191 -2.91 0.08 47.49
N LEU A 192 -1.81 0.79 47.72
CA LEU A 192 -1.73 2.24 47.46
C LEU A 192 -1.86 2.55 45.97
N GLU A 193 -1.21 1.80 45.09
CA GLU A 193 -1.32 1.98 43.63
C GLU A 193 -2.77 1.79 43.17
N GLY A 194 -3.43 0.71 43.60
CA GLY A 194 -4.82 0.44 43.27
C GLY A 194 -5.76 1.57 43.67
N ILE A 195 -5.57 2.13 44.87
CA ILE A 195 -6.36 3.26 45.37
C ILE A 195 -6.05 4.57 44.63
N THR A 196 -4.77 4.92 44.52
CA THR A 196 -4.33 6.25 44.02
C THR A 196 -4.48 6.41 42.51
N THR A 197 -4.43 5.32 41.76
CA THR A 197 -4.61 5.35 40.30
C THR A 197 -6.06 5.09 39.88
N GLY A 198 -6.88 4.52 40.78
CA GLY A 198 -8.19 3.99 40.44
C GLY A 198 -8.16 2.66 39.70
N ALA A 199 -6.99 2.05 39.50
CA ALA A 199 -6.86 0.80 38.76
C ALA A 199 -7.52 -0.41 39.46
N ALA A 200 -7.86 -0.27 40.74
CA ALA A 200 -8.62 -1.27 41.48
C ALA A 200 -10.14 -1.17 41.28
N ASP A 201 -10.69 -0.15 40.60
CA ASP A 201 -12.12 -0.06 40.26
C ASP A 201 -12.42 -0.97 39.06
N ASN A 202 -12.82 -2.21 39.34
CA ASN A 202 -13.03 -3.23 38.31
C ASN A 202 -14.45 -3.17 37.74
N ASP A 203 -15.43 -2.72 38.51
CA ASP A 203 -16.83 -2.62 38.08
C ASP A 203 -17.22 -1.25 37.50
N GLY A 204 -16.35 -0.24 37.65
CA GLY A 204 -16.50 1.09 37.09
C GLY A 204 -17.52 1.95 37.84
N ASP A 205 -17.83 1.62 39.10
CA ASP A 205 -18.83 2.32 39.92
C ASP A 205 -18.32 3.62 40.57
N GLU A 206 -17.08 4.01 40.27
CA GLU A 206 -16.35 5.17 40.82
C GLU A 206 -15.95 5.03 42.30
N PHE A 207 -16.14 3.87 42.91
CA PHE A 207 -15.65 3.51 44.24
C PHE A 207 -14.71 2.30 44.16
N ILE A 208 -13.87 2.17 45.19
CA ILE A 208 -12.98 1.02 45.33
C ILE A 208 -13.44 0.25 46.56
N SER A 209 -14.02 -0.93 46.32
CA SER A 209 -14.39 -1.86 47.37
C SER A 209 -13.21 -2.73 47.80
N ILE A 210 -13.27 -3.25 49.03
CA ILE A 210 -12.13 -3.93 49.65
C ILE A 210 -11.77 -5.25 48.95
N ASP A 211 -12.74 -5.93 48.34
CA ASP A 211 -12.52 -7.09 47.48
C ASP A 211 -11.78 -6.71 46.20
N GLU A 212 -12.20 -5.64 45.50
CA GLU A 212 -11.52 -5.22 44.28
C GLU A 212 -10.09 -4.74 44.54
N LEU A 213 -9.90 -4.05 45.67
CA LEU A 213 -8.59 -3.63 46.12
C LEU A 213 -7.68 -4.83 46.42
N HIS A 214 -8.20 -5.86 47.10
CA HIS A 214 -7.46 -7.09 47.34
C HIS A 214 -7.15 -7.84 46.04
N ASP A 215 -8.12 -7.96 45.14
CA ASP A 215 -7.94 -8.65 43.87
C ASP A 215 -6.85 -7.98 43.03
N TYR A 216 -6.88 -6.65 42.91
CA TYR A 216 -5.86 -5.88 42.22
C TYR A 216 -4.47 -6.11 42.85
N ALA A 217 -4.35 -5.92 44.16
CA ALA A 217 -3.08 -6.06 44.86
C ALA A 217 -2.55 -7.49 44.82
N SER A 218 -3.41 -8.50 45.02
CA SER A 218 -3.04 -9.92 44.98
C SER A 218 -2.58 -10.36 43.59
N ASN A 219 -3.19 -9.84 42.52
CA ASN A 219 -2.75 -10.11 41.15
C ASN A 219 -1.36 -9.51 40.89
N LYS A 220 -1.14 -8.24 41.24
CA LYS A 220 0.15 -7.57 41.07
C LYS A 220 1.27 -8.18 41.90
N VAL A 221 0.98 -8.54 43.15
CA VAL A 221 1.94 -9.24 44.02
C VAL A 221 2.31 -10.60 43.43
N ARG A 222 1.33 -11.39 42.95
CA ARG A 222 1.60 -12.71 42.35
C ARG A 222 2.39 -12.63 41.05
N GLU A 223 2.25 -11.55 40.28
CA GLU A 223 3.05 -11.29 39.07
C GLU A 223 4.54 -11.09 39.41
N ILE A 224 4.84 -10.41 40.53
CA ILE A 224 6.20 -9.98 40.87
C ILE A 224 6.90 -10.93 41.84
N GLN A 225 6.14 -11.47 42.80
CA GLN A 225 6.62 -12.41 43.80
C GLN A 225 5.61 -13.57 43.94
N PRO A 226 5.67 -14.58 43.05
CA PRO A 226 4.73 -15.71 43.04
C PRO A 226 4.66 -16.53 44.34
N ALA A 227 5.71 -16.45 45.18
CA ALA A 227 5.77 -17.09 46.50
C ALA A 227 4.91 -16.37 47.57
N MET A 228 4.59 -15.10 47.34
CA MET A 228 3.71 -14.31 48.19
C MET A 228 2.26 -14.48 47.71
N LYS A 229 1.37 -14.88 48.62
CA LYS A 229 -0.02 -15.24 48.32
C LYS A 229 -0.98 -14.45 49.20
N PRO A 230 -1.24 -13.16 48.91
CA PRO A 230 -2.19 -12.39 49.70
C PRO A 230 -3.58 -13.02 49.70
N GLU A 231 -4.23 -13.03 50.85
CA GLU A 231 -5.55 -13.67 51.06
C GLU A 231 -6.56 -12.70 51.68
N ILE A 232 -7.82 -12.87 51.31
CA ILE A 232 -8.96 -12.14 51.86
C ILE A 232 -9.92 -13.09 52.57
N TYR A 233 -10.32 -12.71 53.78
CA TYR A 233 -11.30 -13.41 54.60
C TYR A 233 -12.45 -12.46 54.92
N ALA A 234 -13.59 -12.66 54.28
CA ALA A 234 -14.81 -11.93 54.58
C ALA A 234 -16.02 -12.86 54.63
N ILE A 235 -17.05 -12.46 55.38
CA ILE A 235 -18.31 -13.21 55.53
C ILE A 235 -19.47 -12.30 55.08
N ARG A 236 -20.33 -12.81 54.17
CA ARG A 236 -21.49 -12.11 53.58
C ARG A 236 -21.10 -10.78 52.93
N GLU A 237 -21.73 -9.68 53.31
CA GLU A 237 -21.54 -8.34 52.71
C GLU A 237 -20.17 -7.71 53.01
N GLY A 238 -19.31 -8.37 53.80
CA GLY A 238 -17.96 -7.86 54.13
C GLY A 238 -17.07 -7.62 52.91
N PHE A 239 -17.30 -8.34 51.80
CA PHE A 239 -16.53 -8.17 50.56
C PHE A 239 -16.75 -6.79 49.92
N LYS A 240 -17.96 -6.21 50.02
CA LYS A 240 -18.33 -4.98 49.30
C LYS A 240 -18.22 -3.71 50.14
N ILE A 241 -17.41 -3.72 51.20
CA ILE A 241 -17.16 -2.50 51.99
C ILE A 241 -16.34 -1.53 51.14
N ARG A 242 -16.92 -0.38 50.80
CA ARG A 242 -16.26 0.71 50.07
C ARG A 242 -15.23 1.40 50.97
N LEU A 243 -13.97 1.40 50.56
CA LEU A 243 -12.88 2.03 51.31
C LEU A 243 -12.58 3.44 50.79
N ALA A 244 -12.42 3.56 49.48
CA ALA A 244 -12.00 4.79 48.81
C ALA A 244 -12.89 5.12 47.60
N LYS A 245 -12.86 6.38 47.17
CA LYS A 245 -13.40 6.83 45.89
C LYS A 245 -12.29 6.85 44.86
N VAL A 246 -12.61 6.50 43.62
CA VAL A 246 -11.66 6.62 42.51
C VAL A 246 -11.29 8.09 42.36
N PRO A 247 -9.99 8.45 42.40
CA PRO A 247 -9.58 9.84 42.19
C PRO A 247 -10.15 10.32 40.84
N PRO A 248 -10.61 11.58 40.74
CA PRO A 248 -11.02 12.14 39.46
C PRO A 248 -9.80 12.18 38.54
N GLY A 249 -9.61 11.13 37.75
CA GLY A 249 -8.53 11.07 36.77
C GLY A 249 -8.66 12.23 35.79
N ASP A 250 -7.57 12.56 35.10
CA ASP A 250 -7.56 13.64 34.10
C ASP A 250 -8.73 13.45 33.11
N PRO A 251 -9.73 14.37 33.10
CA PRO A 251 -10.89 14.27 32.22
C PRO A 251 -10.50 14.13 30.75
N THR A 252 -9.38 14.76 30.35
CA THR A 252 -8.88 14.67 28.97
C THR A 252 -8.35 13.28 28.63
N GLN A 253 -7.68 12.59 29.57
CA GLN A 253 -7.22 11.22 29.36
C GLN A 253 -8.36 10.21 29.33
N LYS A 254 -9.34 10.36 30.23
CA LYS A 254 -10.55 9.52 30.23
C LYS A 254 -11.32 9.67 28.91
N TYR A 255 -11.46 10.90 28.43
CA TYR A 255 -12.07 11.18 27.13
C TYR A 255 -11.26 10.60 25.96
N ARG A 256 -9.94 10.79 25.93
CA ARG A 256 -9.04 10.22 24.91
C ARG A 256 -9.17 8.71 24.81
N LYS A 257 -9.23 8.00 25.94
CA LYS A 257 -9.40 6.54 25.98
C LYS A 257 -10.73 6.10 25.37
N GLU A 258 -11.82 6.80 25.68
CA GLU A 258 -13.14 6.48 25.13
C GLU A 258 -13.26 6.84 23.64
N VAL A 259 -12.69 7.96 23.19
CA VAL A 259 -12.65 8.30 21.75
C VAL A 259 -12.00 7.18 20.95
N ALA A 260 -10.85 6.66 21.41
CA ALA A 260 -10.16 5.55 20.75
C ALA A 260 -11.03 4.28 20.64
N ARG A 261 -11.92 4.03 21.61
CA ARG A 261 -12.82 2.87 21.62
C ARG A 261 -13.93 2.95 20.57
N TYR A 262 -14.38 4.16 20.25
CA TYR A 262 -15.49 4.40 19.32
C TYR A 262 -15.06 4.67 17.87
N ILE A 263 -13.75 4.73 17.62
CA ILE A 263 -13.22 4.85 16.25
C ILE A 263 -13.24 3.48 15.57
N LYS A 264 -13.88 3.44 14.40
CA LYS A 264 -13.83 2.31 13.48
C LYS A 264 -13.58 2.84 12.08
N ARG A 265 -12.60 2.28 11.37
CA ARG A 265 -12.27 2.63 9.99
C ARG A 265 -11.93 4.11 9.80
N GLY A 266 -11.13 4.66 10.72
CA GLY A 266 -10.70 6.06 10.69
C GLY A 266 -11.81 7.10 10.92
N ALA A 267 -12.97 6.68 11.45
CA ALA A 267 -14.09 7.55 11.77
C ALA A 267 -14.75 7.16 13.09
N ILE A 268 -15.32 8.15 13.78
CA ILE A 268 -16.19 7.92 14.93
C ILE A 268 -17.56 7.47 14.40
N SER A 269 -18.05 6.34 14.90
CA SER A 269 -19.39 5.84 14.52
C SER A 269 -20.51 6.79 14.98
N PHE A 270 -21.70 6.70 14.36
CA PHE A 270 -22.86 7.50 14.77
C PHE A 270 -23.19 7.35 16.26
N ILE A 271 -23.24 6.11 16.75
CA ILE A 271 -23.46 5.80 18.17
C ILE A 271 -22.31 6.36 19.02
N GLY A 272 -21.07 6.17 18.56
CA GLY A 272 -19.89 6.72 19.22
C GLY A 272 -19.94 8.23 19.40
N ARG A 273 -20.36 8.97 18.37
CA ARG A 273 -20.52 10.43 18.45
C ARG A 273 -21.52 10.81 19.54
N GLN A 274 -22.69 10.18 19.56
CA GLN A 274 -23.71 10.43 20.60
C GLN A 274 -23.19 10.13 22.01
N THR A 275 -22.46 9.02 22.19
CA THR A 275 -21.88 8.66 23.49
C THR A 275 -20.79 9.64 23.92
N LEU A 276 -19.90 10.02 23.01
CA LEU A 276 -18.81 10.96 23.29
C LEU A 276 -19.33 12.36 23.61
N ASP A 277 -20.43 12.81 22.99
CA ASP A 277 -21.05 14.09 23.32
C ASP A 277 -21.58 14.11 24.78
N ILE A 278 -22.23 13.03 25.21
CA ILE A 278 -22.69 12.87 26.61
C ILE A 278 -21.49 12.83 27.57
N LEU A 279 -20.45 12.07 27.23
CA LEU A 279 -19.26 11.93 28.06
C LEU A 279 -18.49 13.25 28.19
N LYS A 280 -18.34 13.99 27.08
CA LYS A 280 -17.75 15.34 27.05
C LYS A 280 -18.45 16.26 28.05
N SER A 281 -19.78 16.30 28.04
CA SER A 281 -20.56 17.09 28.99
C SER A 281 -20.39 16.64 30.44
N ARG A 282 -20.37 15.32 30.72
CA ARG A 282 -20.16 14.78 32.07
C ARG A 282 -18.76 15.08 32.63
N LEU A 283 -17.76 15.13 31.75
CA LEU A 283 -16.37 15.40 32.09
C LEU A 283 -16.03 16.90 32.14
N GLY A 284 -16.97 17.78 31.75
CA GLY A 284 -16.78 19.23 31.77
C GLY A 284 -15.75 19.74 30.75
N LEU A 285 -15.49 18.99 29.68
CA LEU A 285 -14.53 19.36 28.63
C LEU A 285 -15.13 20.40 27.68
N SER A 286 -14.30 21.37 27.26
CA SER A 286 -14.72 22.33 26.23
C SER A 286 -14.77 21.68 24.84
N GLU A 287 -15.57 22.26 23.94
CA GLU A 287 -15.68 21.79 22.56
C GLU A 287 -14.33 21.77 21.85
N LEU A 288 -13.49 22.77 22.12
CA LEU A 288 -12.16 22.92 21.52
C LEU A 288 -11.22 21.79 21.97
N GLU A 289 -11.21 21.48 23.27
CA GLU A 289 -10.37 20.41 23.83
C GLU A 289 -10.80 19.04 23.31
N ALA A 290 -12.10 18.77 23.30
CA ALA A 290 -12.66 17.53 22.78
C ALA A 290 -12.33 17.35 21.30
N THR A 291 -12.56 18.38 20.47
CA THR A 291 -12.26 18.33 19.03
C THR A 291 -10.77 18.09 18.78
N LYS A 292 -9.89 18.76 19.52
CA LYS A 292 -8.44 18.56 19.39
C LYS A 292 -8.04 17.12 19.72
N ILE A 293 -8.58 16.54 20.79
CA ILE A 293 -8.35 15.14 21.17
C ILE A 293 -8.86 14.21 20.06
N GLU A 294 -10.08 14.43 19.57
CA GLU A 294 -10.65 13.64 18.49
C GLU A 294 -9.83 13.69 17.20
N ASP A 295 -9.43 14.88 16.77
CA ASP A 295 -8.65 15.08 15.54
C ASP A 295 -7.28 14.39 15.63
N GLU A 296 -6.59 14.50 16.78
CA GLU A 296 -5.32 13.82 17.01
C GLU A 296 -5.46 12.30 16.88
N ILE A 297 -6.48 11.71 17.51
CA ILE A 297 -6.68 10.25 17.47
C ILE A 297 -7.18 9.80 16.09
N LEU A 298 -8.07 10.56 15.47
CA LEU A 298 -8.59 10.29 14.13
C LEU A 298 -7.50 10.35 13.07
N ALA A 299 -6.53 11.26 13.20
CA ALA A 299 -5.40 11.33 12.28
C ALA A 299 -4.60 10.02 12.27
N VAL A 300 -4.30 9.47 13.45
CA VAL A 300 -3.60 8.18 13.60
C VAL A 300 -4.45 7.04 13.05
N ALA A 301 -5.72 6.94 13.46
CA ALA A 301 -6.60 5.86 13.02
C ALA A 301 -6.87 5.87 11.50
N ARG A 302 -6.90 7.05 10.86
CA ARG A 302 -7.02 7.19 9.40
C ARG A 302 -5.74 6.76 8.68
N LEU A 303 -4.57 6.97 9.29
CA LEU A 303 -3.32 6.48 8.74
C LEU A 303 -3.29 4.95 8.79
N GLU A 304 -3.53 4.36 9.97
CA GLU A 304 -3.57 2.90 10.16
C GLU A 304 -4.59 2.22 9.23
N PHE A 305 -5.78 2.81 9.06
CA PHE A 305 -6.79 2.27 8.15
C PHE A 305 -6.33 2.30 6.70
N ARG A 306 -5.64 3.36 6.26
CA ARG A 306 -5.07 3.45 4.90
C ARG A 306 -3.96 2.42 4.68
N GLU A 307 -3.09 2.22 5.66
CA GLU A 307 -2.04 1.20 5.58
C GLU A 307 -2.62 -0.21 5.43
N LYS A 308 -3.71 -0.52 6.16
CA LYS A 308 -4.44 -1.78 6.01
C LYS A 308 -5.00 -1.95 4.60
N LEU A 309 -5.58 -0.91 4.02
CA LEU A 309 -6.07 -0.95 2.63
C LEU A 309 -4.93 -1.20 1.64
N GLN A 310 -3.76 -0.56 1.84
CA GLN A 310 -2.58 -0.79 1.00
C GLN A 310 -2.02 -2.22 1.13
N GLN A 311 -1.98 -2.76 2.34
CA GLN A 311 -1.57 -4.16 2.57
C GLN A 311 -2.51 -5.13 1.85
N TYR A 312 -3.82 -4.87 1.90
CA TYR A 312 -4.81 -5.64 1.14
C TYR A 312 -4.57 -5.54 -0.37
N GLU A 313 -4.41 -4.31 -0.89
CA GLU A 313 -4.14 -4.05 -2.31
C GLU A 313 -2.91 -4.82 -2.80
N GLN A 314 -1.81 -4.78 -2.03
CA GLN A 314 -0.58 -5.46 -2.37
C GLN A 314 -0.74 -6.98 -2.37
N ALA A 315 -1.36 -7.54 -1.33
CA ALA A 315 -1.58 -8.98 -1.24
C ALA A 315 -2.49 -9.50 -2.36
N PHE A 316 -3.58 -8.80 -2.64
CA PHE A 316 -4.49 -9.14 -3.73
C PHE A 316 -3.80 -9.01 -5.10
N THR A 317 -3.02 -7.96 -5.32
CA THR A 317 -2.23 -7.79 -6.56
C THR A 317 -1.27 -8.94 -6.77
N ASN A 318 -0.55 -9.35 -5.72
CA ASN A 318 0.42 -10.45 -5.80
C ASN A 318 -0.26 -11.79 -6.11
N ALA A 319 -1.42 -12.06 -5.49
CA ALA A 319 -2.20 -13.27 -5.79
C ALA A 319 -2.70 -13.29 -7.24
N MET A 320 -3.15 -12.15 -7.76
CA MET A 320 -3.67 -12.06 -9.12
C MET A 320 -2.59 -12.10 -10.20
N ARG A 321 -1.31 -11.86 -9.87
CA ARG A 321 -0.16 -11.88 -10.79
C ARG A 321 0.50 -13.25 -10.93
N GLN A 322 0.00 -14.29 -10.28
CA GLN A 322 0.56 -15.64 -10.42
C GLN A 322 0.41 -16.17 -11.86
N GLU A 323 1.32 -17.07 -12.27
CA GLU A 323 1.33 -17.64 -13.63
C GLU A 323 0.02 -18.37 -13.96
N VAL A 324 -0.57 -19.03 -12.97
CA VAL A 324 -1.92 -19.59 -13.04
C VAL A 324 -2.86 -18.64 -12.33
N ALA A 325 -3.91 -18.20 -13.03
CA ALA A 325 -4.93 -17.36 -12.42
C ALA A 325 -5.63 -18.14 -11.29
N PRO A 326 -5.71 -17.57 -10.07
CA PRO A 326 -6.37 -18.25 -8.96
C PRO A 326 -7.85 -18.47 -9.28
N SER A 327 -8.37 -19.60 -8.82
CA SER A 327 -9.79 -19.92 -8.87
C SER A 327 -10.62 -18.93 -8.03
N GLU A 328 -11.90 -18.80 -8.34
CA GLU A 328 -12.80 -17.96 -7.52
C GLU A 328 -12.87 -18.45 -6.06
N GLU A 329 -12.64 -19.73 -5.79
CA GLU A 329 -12.58 -20.28 -4.44
C GLU A 329 -11.34 -19.79 -3.68
N GLU A 330 -10.15 -19.86 -4.30
CA GLU A 330 -8.90 -19.34 -3.72
C GLU A 330 -8.94 -17.81 -3.52
N ILE A 331 -9.57 -17.07 -4.45
CA ILE A 331 -9.78 -15.63 -4.30
C ILE A 331 -10.69 -15.34 -3.10
N ASN A 332 -11.76 -16.10 -2.93
CA ASN A 332 -12.67 -15.94 -1.79
C ASN A 332 -12.00 -16.31 -0.45
N GLU A 333 -11.18 -17.37 -0.43
CA GLU A 333 -10.40 -17.76 0.74
C GLU A 333 -9.39 -16.67 1.14
N LEU A 334 -8.61 -16.19 0.17
CA LEU A 334 -7.67 -15.08 0.37
C LEU A 334 -8.39 -13.83 0.91
N ARG A 335 -9.53 -13.48 0.29
CA ARG A 335 -10.35 -12.33 0.72
C ARG A 335 -10.75 -12.48 2.18
N GLN A 336 -11.36 -13.62 2.54
CA GLN A 336 -11.85 -13.85 3.91
C GLN A 336 -10.71 -13.79 4.93
N ASN A 337 -9.59 -14.47 4.66
CA ASN A 337 -8.46 -14.53 5.57
C ASN A 337 -7.83 -13.14 5.79
N ILE A 338 -7.55 -12.40 4.72
CA ILE A 338 -6.89 -11.10 4.83
C ILE A 338 -7.85 -10.05 5.40
N GLN A 339 -9.13 -10.04 5.00
CA GLN A 339 -10.14 -9.15 5.59
C GLN A 339 -10.27 -9.38 7.09
N GLN A 340 -10.28 -10.63 7.54
CA GLN A 340 -10.34 -10.98 8.96
C GLN A 340 -9.11 -10.50 9.73
N ILE A 341 -7.90 -10.73 9.19
CA ILE A 341 -6.64 -10.32 9.83
C ILE A 341 -6.54 -8.79 9.92
N LEU A 342 -6.88 -8.08 8.85
CA LEU A 342 -6.76 -6.62 8.80
C LEU A 342 -7.96 -5.89 9.44
N GLY A 343 -9.07 -6.59 9.66
CA GLY A 343 -10.33 -6.02 10.16
C GLY A 343 -11.03 -5.14 9.11
N LEU A 344 -10.92 -5.51 7.83
CA LEU A 344 -11.55 -4.81 6.70
C LEU A 344 -12.88 -5.48 6.32
N ARG A 345 -13.81 -4.71 5.75
CA ARG A 345 -15.08 -5.22 5.24
C ARG A 345 -15.05 -5.31 3.73
N ASN A 346 -16.01 -6.07 3.17
CA ASN A 346 -16.14 -6.21 1.72
C ASN A 346 -16.35 -4.87 1.00
N GLU A 347 -17.11 -3.94 1.60
CA GLU A 347 -17.30 -2.60 1.06
C GLU A 347 -16.00 -1.77 0.99
N ASP A 348 -15.03 -2.06 1.86
CA ASP A 348 -13.75 -1.36 1.90
C ASP A 348 -12.80 -1.91 0.80
N THR A 349 -12.88 -3.21 0.48
CA THR A 349 -11.95 -3.88 -0.46
C THR A 349 -12.46 -3.99 -1.88
N MET A 350 -13.79 -4.05 -2.09
CA MET A 350 -14.40 -4.27 -3.41
C MET A 350 -13.96 -3.24 -4.48
N PRO A 351 -13.81 -1.93 -4.19
CA PRO A 351 -13.30 -0.98 -5.17
C PRO A 351 -11.85 -1.26 -5.60
N ILE A 352 -11.02 -1.69 -4.64
CA ILE A 352 -9.60 -2.05 -4.87
C ILE A 352 -9.53 -3.28 -5.79
N GLU A 353 -10.29 -4.32 -5.47
CA GLU A 353 -10.34 -5.55 -6.28
C GLU A 353 -10.79 -5.27 -7.72
N ALA A 354 -11.85 -4.47 -7.90
CA ALA A 354 -12.35 -4.11 -9.22
C ALA A 354 -11.31 -3.34 -10.04
N GLN A 355 -10.61 -2.40 -9.41
CA GLN A 355 -9.54 -1.64 -10.06
C GLN A 355 -8.37 -2.54 -10.47
N ILE A 356 -7.93 -3.45 -9.60
CA ILE A 356 -6.84 -4.39 -9.92
C ILE A 356 -7.24 -5.33 -11.06
N LYS A 357 -8.44 -5.94 -10.99
CA LYS A 357 -8.94 -6.83 -12.05
C LYS A 357 -8.96 -6.12 -13.41
N THR A 358 -9.48 -4.89 -13.45
CA THR A 358 -9.51 -4.07 -14.67
C THR A 358 -8.12 -3.78 -15.21
N LYS A 359 -7.18 -3.36 -14.34
CA LYS A 359 -5.78 -3.10 -14.73
C LYS A 359 -5.09 -4.36 -15.28
N LEU A 360 -5.33 -5.51 -14.65
CA LEU A 360 -4.73 -6.78 -15.07
C LEU A 360 -5.30 -7.27 -16.41
N GLU A 361 -6.60 -7.11 -16.64
CA GLU A 361 -7.22 -7.43 -17.93
C GLU A 361 -6.65 -6.56 -19.06
N ALA A 362 -6.51 -5.25 -18.82
CA ALA A 362 -5.87 -4.34 -19.78
C ALA A 362 -4.41 -4.75 -20.05
N TYR A 363 -3.65 -5.09 -19.02
CA TYR A 363 -2.27 -5.58 -19.15
C TYR A 363 -2.18 -6.85 -20.01
N LYS A 364 -3.07 -7.83 -19.77
CA LYS A 364 -3.14 -9.06 -20.58
C LYS A 364 -3.48 -8.77 -22.05
N GLN A 365 -4.39 -7.84 -22.30
CA GLN A 365 -4.73 -7.42 -23.67
C GLN A 365 -3.53 -6.76 -24.37
N HIS A 366 -2.78 -5.91 -23.68
CA HIS A 366 -1.56 -5.31 -24.22
C HIS A 366 -0.48 -6.34 -24.54
N LEU A 367 -0.28 -7.37 -23.69
CA LEU A 367 0.62 -8.48 -24.00
C LEU A 367 0.20 -9.22 -25.28
N GLN A 368 -1.09 -9.50 -25.44
CA GLN A 368 -1.61 -10.15 -26.65
C GLN A 368 -1.41 -9.29 -27.90
N GLN A 369 -1.66 -7.98 -27.80
CA GLN A 369 -1.44 -7.05 -28.90
C GLN A 369 0.06 -6.93 -29.26
N TYR A 370 0.94 -6.94 -28.26
CA TYR A 370 2.39 -6.98 -28.47
C TYR A 370 2.82 -8.26 -29.21
N GLU A 371 2.36 -9.43 -28.75
CA GLU A 371 2.66 -10.71 -29.39
C GLU A 371 2.19 -10.75 -30.85
N GLN A 372 0.99 -10.24 -31.13
CA GLN A 372 0.46 -10.15 -32.49
C GLN A 372 1.32 -9.22 -33.37
N ALA A 373 1.68 -8.04 -32.87
CA ALA A 373 2.52 -7.09 -33.58
C ALA A 373 3.91 -7.66 -33.87
N LEU A 374 4.53 -8.33 -32.89
CA LEU A 374 5.82 -9.00 -33.06
C LEU A 374 5.73 -10.13 -34.08
N THR A 375 4.70 -10.97 -33.99
CA THR A 375 4.49 -12.09 -34.92
C THR A 375 4.34 -11.60 -36.34
N GLN A 376 3.50 -10.57 -36.56
CA GLN A 376 3.29 -9.99 -37.87
C GLN A 376 4.57 -9.37 -38.43
N ALA A 377 5.29 -8.59 -37.62
CA ALA A 377 6.57 -8.00 -37.99
C ALA A 377 7.59 -9.06 -38.43
N MET A 378 7.76 -10.13 -37.65
CA MET A 378 8.72 -11.19 -37.93
C MET A 378 8.36 -12.05 -39.15
N ARG A 379 7.07 -12.10 -39.55
CA ARG A 379 6.65 -12.73 -40.81
C ARG A 379 7.02 -11.87 -42.03
N GLN A 380 6.91 -10.55 -41.90
CA GLN A 380 7.18 -9.61 -42.98
C GLN A 380 8.67 -9.34 -43.19
N GLU A 381 9.43 -9.17 -42.11
CA GLU A 381 10.85 -8.81 -42.16
C GLU A 381 11.69 -9.61 -41.16
N PHE A 382 12.85 -10.07 -41.61
CA PHE A 382 13.84 -10.66 -40.71
C PHE A 382 15.28 -10.60 -41.21
N PRO A 383 16.23 -10.19 -40.34
CA PRO A 383 16.01 -9.74 -38.96
C PRO A 383 15.17 -8.46 -38.90
N LEU A 384 14.46 -8.24 -37.78
CA LEU A 384 13.63 -7.04 -37.60
C LEU A 384 14.44 -5.77 -37.84
N SER A 385 13.86 -4.81 -38.57
CA SER A 385 14.47 -3.52 -38.86
C SER A 385 14.60 -2.66 -37.60
N GLN A 386 15.43 -1.62 -37.64
CA GLN A 386 15.57 -0.70 -36.52
C GLN A 386 14.26 0.04 -36.20
N GLU A 387 13.50 0.40 -37.23
CA GLU A 387 12.22 1.09 -37.09
C GLU A 387 11.19 0.22 -36.36
N THR A 388 11.05 -1.04 -36.74
CA THR A 388 10.12 -1.97 -36.09
C THR A 388 10.51 -2.26 -34.65
N ARG A 389 11.81 -2.41 -34.35
CA ARG A 389 12.29 -2.57 -32.97
C ARG A 389 11.96 -1.35 -32.12
N TYR A 390 12.15 -0.14 -32.67
CA TYR A 390 11.78 1.09 -31.98
C TYR A 390 10.27 1.13 -31.71
N ARG A 391 9.42 0.77 -32.68
CA ARG A 391 7.97 0.71 -32.50
C ARG A 391 7.55 -0.28 -31.40
N LEU A 392 8.11 -1.49 -31.39
CA LEU A 392 7.84 -2.48 -30.34
C LEU A 392 8.31 -1.98 -28.96
N GLN A 393 9.45 -1.30 -28.90
CA GLN A 393 9.93 -0.69 -27.66
C GLN A 393 9.01 0.43 -27.15
N GLN A 394 8.45 1.25 -28.05
CA GLN A 394 7.46 2.26 -27.69
C GLN A 394 6.19 1.61 -27.11
N MET A 395 5.70 0.52 -27.72
CA MET A 395 4.56 -0.24 -27.20
C MET A 395 4.85 -0.80 -25.80
N GLN A 396 6.04 -1.36 -25.59
CA GLN A 396 6.48 -1.82 -24.28
C GLN A 396 6.44 -0.70 -23.23
N GLN A 397 7.00 0.47 -23.53
CA GLN A 397 7.05 1.60 -22.60
C GLN A 397 5.66 2.17 -22.31
N GLN A 398 4.86 2.39 -23.35
CA GLN A 398 3.51 2.95 -23.24
C GLN A 398 2.59 2.07 -22.39
N TRP A 399 2.71 0.76 -22.53
CA TRP A 399 1.87 -0.21 -21.82
C TRP A 399 2.51 -0.80 -20.56
N GLN A 400 3.72 -0.33 -20.21
CA GLN A 400 4.49 -0.76 -19.03
C GLN A 400 4.66 -2.28 -18.96
N LEU A 401 4.92 -2.92 -20.10
CA LEU A 401 5.11 -4.37 -20.19
C LEU A 401 6.43 -4.80 -19.56
N THR A 402 6.41 -5.87 -18.76
CA THR A 402 7.61 -6.36 -18.07
C THR A 402 8.54 -7.10 -19.02
N ASN A 403 9.85 -6.98 -18.80
CA ASN A 403 10.86 -7.70 -19.60
C ASN A 403 10.72 -9.23 -19.51
N ASP A 404 10.26 -9.76 -18.37
CA ASP A 404 10.10 -11.22 -18.19
C ASP A 404 9.00 -11.76 -19.11
N ASP A 405 7.83 -11.11 -19.13
CA ASP A 405 6.72 -11.48 -19.99
C ASP A 405 7.09 -11.37 -21.48
N LEU A 406 7.77 -10.27 -21.85
CA LEU A 406 8.21 -10.07 -23.23
C LEU A 406 9.24 -11.10 -23.66
N THR A 407 10.19 -11.47 -22.80
CA THR A 407 11.18 -12.50 -23.13
C THR A 407 10.53 -13.86 -23.38
N LYS A 408 9.47 -14.22 -22.64
CA LYS A 408 8.70 -15.45 -22.86
C LYS A 408 7.98 -15.40 -24.21
N ILE A 409 7.35 -14.27 -24.55
CA ILE A 409 6.69 -14.05 -25.85
C ILE A 409 7.71 -14.12 -26.98
N ASP A 410 8.82 -13.39 -26.89
CA ASP A 410 9.86 -13.31 -27.91
C ASP A 410 10.41 -14.69 -28.26
N ARG A 411 10.70 -15.53 -27.25
CA ARG A 411 11.16 -16.90 -27.47
C ARG A 411 10.13 -17.76 -28.19
N ARG A 412 8.86 -17.68 -27.76
CA ARG A 412 7.76 -18.45 -28.37
C ARG A 412 7.54 -18.04 -29.82
N VAL A 413 7.48 -16.74 -30.09
CA VAL A 413 7.27 -16.20 -31.43
C VAL A 413 8.47 -16.51 -32.33
N ALA A 414 9.70 -16.32 -31.85
CA ALA A 414 10.90 -16.63 -32.64
C ALA A 414 10.94 -18.10 -33.08
N ALA A 415 10.65 -19.04 -32.17
CA ALA A 415 10.58 -20.46 -32.49
C ALA A 415 9.47 -20.77 -33.52
N ALA A 416 8.29 -20.17 -33.37
CA ALA A 416 7.17 -20.36 -34.31
C ALA A 416 7.50 -19.79 -35.71
N ILE A 417 8.19 -18.65 -35.78
CA ILE A 417 8.59 -18.02 -37.04
C ILE A 417 9.67 -18.84 -37.76
N GLU A 418 10.58 -19.48 -37.03
CA GLU A 418 11.58 -20.38 -37.62
C GLU A 418 10.92 -21.55 -38.34
N VAL A 419 9.94 -22.20 -37.70
CA VAL A 419 9.14 -23.27 -38.31
C VAL A 419 8.38 -22.76 -39.53
N TYR A 420 7.71 -21.61 -39.41
CA TYR A 420 6.99 -20.99 -40.52
C TYR A 420 7.88 -20.77 -41.76
N ARG A 421 9.13 -20.32 -41.57
CA ARG A 421 10.07 -20.16 -42.70
C ARG A 421 10.58 -21.47 -43.27
N GLN A 422 10.76 -22.50 -42.45
CA GLN A 422 11.07 -23.83 -42.95
C GLN A 422 9.95 -24.33 -43.86
N ASN A 423 8.69 -24.15 -43.46
CA ASN A 423 7.51 -24.50 -44.25
C ASN A 423 7.46 -23.73 -45.58
N LEU A 424 7.75 -22.41 -45.58
CA LEU A 424 7.84 -21.62 -46.81
C LEU A 424 8.89 -22.17 -47.79
N ARG A 425 10.10 -22.49 -47.30
CA ARG A 425 11.17 -23.08 -48.12
C ARG A 425 10.78 -24.46 -48.66
N GLN A 426 10.10 -25.26 -47.85
CA GLN A 426 9.59 -26.56 -48.27
C GLN A 426 8.54 -26.42 -49.36
N TYR A 427 7.61 -25.46 -49.22
CA TYR A 427 6.61 -25.18 -50.25
C TYR A 427 7.26 -24.71 -51.54
N GLU A 428 8.24 -23.81 -51.47
CA GLU A 428 9.03 -23.36 -52.63
C GLU A 428 9.62 -24.55 -53.39
N GLN A 429 10.29 -25.47 -52.70
CA GLN A 429 10.86 -26.67 -53.33
C GLN A 429 9.80 -27.56 -54.00
N ILE A 430 8.66 -27.77 -53.32
CA ILE A 430 7.54 -28.56 -53.86
C ILE A 430 6.97 -27.90 -55.12
N PHE A 431 6.78 -26.58 -55.08
CA PHE A 431 6.24 -25.80 -56.19
C PHE A 431 7.20 -25.81 -57.38
N THR A 432 8.49 -25.53 -57.16
CA THR A 432 9.53 -25.60 -58.20
C THR A 432 9.61 -26.98 -58.85
N THR A 433 9.59 -28.05 -58.05
CA THR A 433 9.64 -29.41 -58.59
C THR A 433 8.39 -29.73 -59.41
N SER A 434 7.22 -29.26 -58.96
CA SER A 434 5.96 -29.46 -59.66
C SER A 434 5.91 -28.73 -61.00
N THR A 435 6.43 -27.50 -61.08
CA THR A 435 6.47 -26.73 -62.32
C THR A 435 7.54 -27.24 -63.30
N GLN A 436 8.62 -27.84 -62.81
CA GLN A 436 9.60 -28.53 -63.67
C GLN A 436 9.03 -29.81 -64.29
N GLN A 437 8.20 -30.55 -63.55
CA GLN A 437 7.53 -31.76 -64.04
C GLN A 437 6.44 -31.43 -65.07
N GLU A 438 5.62 -30.42 -64.80
CA GLU A 438 4.47 -30.07 -65.65
C GLU A 438 4.22 -28.55 -65.63
N TYR A 439 4.28 -27.91 -66.80
CA TYR A 439 3.84 -26.52 -66.94
C TYR A 439 3.19 -26.28 -68.33
N PRO A 440 2.06 -25.55 -68.45
CA PRO A 440 1.23 -25.00 -67.38
C PRO A 440 0.64 -26.09 -66.47
N LEU A 441 0.56 -25.82 -65.17
CA LEU A 441 0.09 -26.80 -64.19
C LEU A 441 -1.35 -27.24 -64.49
N SER A 442 -1.60 -28.55 -64.52
CA SER A 442 -2.94 -29.15 -64.63
C SER A 442 -3.80 -28.89 -63.39
N THR A 443 -5.12 -29.06 -63.53
CA THR A 443 -6.06 -28.94 -62.39
C THR A 443 -5.72 -29.91 -61.27
N ALA A 444 -5.30 -31.15 -61.60
CA ALA A 444 -4.89 -32.14 -60.62
C ALA A 444 -3.67 -31.67 -59.83
N LYS A 445 -2.62 -31.19 -60.51
CA LYS A 445 -1.40 -30.71 -59.85
C LYS A 445 -1.64 -29.48 -58.98
N ARG A 446 -2.51 -28.56 -59.40
CA ARG A 446 -2.91 -27.41 -58.57
C ARG A 446 -3.65 -27.83 -57.30
N ASN A 447 -4.48 -28.87 -57.37
CA ASN A 447 -5.16 -29.40 -56.18
C ASN A 447 -4.18 -30.07 -55.21
N GLU A 448 -3.20 -30.82 -55.72
CA GLU A 448 -2.11 -31.37 -54.88
C GLU A 448 -1.32 -30.26 -54.18
N LEU A 449 -0.93 -29.21 -54.91
CA LEU A 449 -0.20 -28.07 -54.34
C LEU A 449 -1.01 -27.36 -53.26
N ARG A 450 -2.32 -27.15 -53.46
CA ARG A 450 -3.21 -26.61 -52.41
C ARG A 450 -3.27 -27.50 -51.18
N GLN A 451 -3.29 -28.81 -51.34
CA GLN A 451 -3.25 -29.73 -50.20
C GLN A 451 -1.92 -29.63 -49.44
N GLN A 452 -0.79 -29.57 -50.17
CA GLN A 452 0.53 -29.41 -49.54
C GLN A 452 0.66 -28.06 -48.82
N GLN A 453 0.14 -26.98 -49.42
CA GLN A 453 0.05 -25.67 -48.79
C GLN A 453 -0.70 -25.74 -47.44
N GLN A 454 -1.88 -26.38 -47.43
CA GLN A 454 -2.69 -26.53 -46.21
C GLN A 454 -1.98 -27.39 -45.15
N ASN A 455 -1.32 -28.48 -45.55
CA ASN A 455 -0.55 -29.34 -44.66
C ASN A 455 0.63 -28.59 -44.00
N LEU A 456 1.21 -27.62 -44.71
CA LEU A 456 2.28 -26.75 -44.20
C LEU A 456 1.76 -25.54 -43.40
N GLY A 457 0.43 -25.38 -43.29
CA GLY A 457 -0.20 -24.28 -42.55
C GLY A 457 0.05 -22.90 -43.17
N LEU A 458 0.31 -22.83 -44.49
CA LEU A 458 0.60 -21.59 -45.20
C LEU A 458 -0.68 -21.00 -45.82
N THR A 459 -0.84 -19.68 -45.73
CA THR A 459 -1.93 -18.98 -46.40
C THR A 459 -1.61 -18.71 -47.86
N THR A 460 -2.63 -18.36 -48.66
CA THR A 460 -2.43 -18.03 -50.08
C THR A 460 -1.57 -16.78 -50.24
N GLU A 461 -1.65 -15.84 -49.29
CA GLU A 461 -0.83 -14.64 -49.27
C GLU A 461 0.66 -14.97 -49.05
N ASP A 462 0.93 -15.91 -48.13
CA ASP A 462 2.29 -16.33 -47.77
C ASP A 462 3.06 -16.89 -48.98
N ILE A 463 2.38 -17.66 -49.84
CA ILE A 463 2.99 -18.32 -51.00
C ILE A 463 2.94 -17.48 -52.28
N ALA A 464 2.10 -16.45 -52.34
CA ALA A 464 1.87 -15.68 -53.57
C ALA A 464 3.16 -15.09 -54.15
N ALA A 465 4.05 -14.58 -53.29
CA ALA A 465 5.34 -14.03 -53.70
C ALA A 465 6.27 -15.11 -54.28
N ILE A 466 6.24 -16.32 -53.72
CA ILE A 466 7.02 -17.47 -54.18
C ILE A 466 6.52 -17.92 -55.56
N GLU A 467 5.22 -18.17 -55.68
CA GLU A 467 4.61 -18.64 -56.93
C GLU A 467 4.79 -17.60 -58.05
N THR A 468 4.53 -16.32 -57.76
CA THR A 468 4.66 -15.23 -58.73
C THR A 468 6.08 -15.13 -59.27
N ARG A 469 7.09 -15.20 -58.39
CA ARG A 469 8.50 -15.17 -58.80
C ARG A 469 8.85 -16.35 -59.70
N ILE A 470 8.53 -17.57 -59.28
CA ILE A 470 8.86 -18.78 -60.03
C ILE A 470 8.13 -18.81 -61.38
N ILE A 471 6.85 -18.45 -61.41
CA ILE A 471 6.07 -18.37 -62.64
C ILE A 471 6.66 -17.32 -63.59
N ALA A 472 7.02 -16.14 -63.09
CA ALA A 472 7.65 -15.09 -63.89
C ALA A 472 8.97 -15.57 -64.52
N ASP A 473 9.81 -16.28 -63.76
CA ASP A 473 11.06 -16.86 -64.26
C ASP A 473 10.81 -17.89 -65.37
N ILE A 474 9.82 -18.77 -65.19
CA ILE A 474 9.43 -19.77 -66.20
C ILE A 474 8.89 -19.10 -67.47
N GLU A 475 8.05 -18.08 -67.32
CA GLU A 475 7.47 -17.35 -68.45
C GLU A 475 8.52 -16.56 -69.23
N ALA A 476 9.45 -15.90 -68.54
CA ALA A 476 10.59 -15.23 -69.16
C ALA A 476 11.45 -16.22 -69.96
N TYR A 477 11.75 -17.39 -69.38
CA TYR A 477 12.49 -18.43 -70.07
C TYR A 477 11.74 -18.98 -71.30
N ARG A 478 10.42 -19.18 -71.21
CA ARG A 478 9.60 -19.58 -72.37
C ARG A 478 9.57 -18.54 -73.48
N GLN A 479 9.57 -17.25 -73.13
CA GLN A 479 9.67 -16.19 -74.12
C GLN A 479 10.99 -16.24 -74.88
N LYS A 480 12.12 -16.50 -74.19
CA LYS A 480 13.42 -16.73 -74.85
C LYS A 480 13.33 -17.89 -75.86
N LEU A 481 12.78 -19.05 -75.47
CA LEU A 481 12.58 -20.19 -76.38
C LEU A 481 11.67 -19.85 -77.57
N GLN A 482 10.61 -19.07 -77.34
CA GLN A 482 9.71 -18.64 -78.41
C GLN A 482 10.39 -17.67 -79.39
N GLN A 483 11.20 -16.73 -78.89
CA GLN A 483 11.99 -15.82 -79.72
C GLN A 483 12.96 -16.60 -80.60
N TYR A 484 13.68 -17.59 -80.04
CA TYR A 484 14.54 -18.48 -80.80
C TYR A 484 13.76 -19.25 -81.86
N ARG A 485 12.61 -19.85 -81.49
CA ARG A 485 11.74 -20.57 -82.43
C ARG A 485 11.28 -19.70 -83.59
N GLN A 486 10.91 -18.44 -83.32
CA GLN A 486 10.48 -17.50 -84.36
C GLN A 486 11.64 -17.17 -85.30
N ALA A 487 12.83 -16.91 -84.78
CA ALA A 487 14.03 -16.67 -85.59
C ALA A 487 14.35 -17.86 -86.49
N VAL A 488 14.37 -19.08 -85.94
CA VAL A 488 14.57 -20.33 -86.71
C VAL A 488 13.48 -20.50 -87.77
N THR A 489 12.21 -20.24 -87.42
CA THR A 489 11.07 -20.35 -88.36
C THR A 489 11.21 -19.36 -89.52
N GLN A 490 11.59 -18.12 -89.24
CA GLN A 490 11.81 -17.10 -90.26
C GLN A 490 13.01 -17.44 -91.15
N ALA A 491 14.12 -17.85 -90.56
CA ALA A 491 15.31 -18.30 -91.28
C ALA A 491 14.97 -19.44 -92.25
N ILE A 492 14.27 -20.47 -91.76
CA ILE A 492 13.84 -21.62 -92.57
C ILE A 492 12.81 -21.21 -93.62
N GLN A 493 11.92 -20.25 -93.37
CA GLN A 493 10.97 -19.77 -94.39
C GLN A 493 11.67 -19.04 -95.54
N TYR A 494 12.70 -18.26 -95.22
CA TYR A 494 13.46 -17.49 -96.19
C TYR A 494 14.37 -18.37 -97.06
N GLU A 495 15.09 -19.32 -96.44
CA GLU A 495 16.07 -20.16 -97.13
C GLU A 495 16.16 -21.56 -96.50
N TYR A 496 16.17 -22.63 -97.31
CA TYR A 496 16.40 -23.99 -96.83
C TYR A 496 16.94 -24.90 -97.94
N PRO A 497 17.98 -25.73 -97.71
CA PRO A 497 18.73 -25.88 -96.45
C PRO A 497 19.47 -24.60 -96.04
N LEU A 498 19.56 -24.33 -94.72
CA LEU A 498 20.19 -23.12 -94.19
C LEU A 498 21.68 -23.08 -94.54
N THR A 499 22.17 -21.91 -94.97
CA THR A 499 23.59 -21.65 -95.19
C THR A 499 24.36 -21.59 -93.87
N GLU A 500 25.69 -21.78 -93.93
CA GLU A 500 26.54 -21.68 -92.74
C GLU A 500 26.53 -20.28 -92.10
N GLU A 501 26.33 -19.21 -92.88
CA GLU A 501 26.22 -17.84 -92.37
C GLU A 501 24.97 -17.67 -91.49
N VAL A 502 23.81 -18.13 -91.94
CA VAL A 502 22.55 -18.06 -91.17
C VAL A 502 22.59 -18.98 -89.94
N ARG A 503 23.28 -20.11 -90.01
CA ARG A 503 23.51 -20.99 -88.85
C ARG A 503 24.35 -20.30 -87.77
N GLU A 504 25.38 -19.56 -88.16
CA GLU A 504 26.19 -18.78 -87.20
C GLU A 504 25.39 -17.62 -86.58
N GLU A 505 24.50 -16.98 -87.33
CA GLU A 505 23.59 -15.96 -86.77
C GLU A 505 22.61 -16.54 -85.72
N LEU A 506 22.05 -17.72 -85.99
CA LEU A 506 21.20 -18.43 -85.03
C LEU A 506 21.99 -18.87 -83.78
N ARG A 507 23.24 -19.34 -83.93
CA ARG A 507 24.13 -19.64 -82.79
C ARG A 507 24.42 -18.41 -81.94
N ARG A 508 24.63 -17.24 -82.55
CA ARG A 508 24.80 -15.98 -81.82
C ARG A 508 23.54 -15.60 -81.06
N LEU A 509 22.36 -15.74 -81.69
CA LEU A 509 21.09 -15.48 -81.02
C LEU A 509 20.86 -16.46 -79.85
N GLN A 510 21.18 -17.73 -80.02
CA GLN A 510 21.14 -18.74 -78.97
C GLN A 510 22.00 -18.34 -77.77
N GLN A 511 23.25 -17.87 -78.01
CA GLN A 511 24.13 -17.37 -76.97
C GLN A 511 23.59 -16.12 -76.27
N ILE A 512 23.00 -15.17 -77.03
CA ILE A 512 22.38 -13.95 -76.47
C ILE A 512 21.18 -14.29 -75.59
N LEU A 513 20.40 -15.31 -75.97
CA LEU A 513 19.25 -15.77 -75.19
C LEU A 513 19.65 -16.70 -74.05
N GLU A 514 20.92 -17.11 -73.97
CA GLU A 514 21.47 -18.04 -72.99
C GLU A 514 20.77 -19.42 -73.04
N LEU A 515 20.50 -19.93 -74.24
CA LEU A 515 19.84 -21.21 -74.46
C LEU A 515 20.86 -22.31 -74.77
N GLY A 516 20.71 -23.49 -74.17
CA GLY A 516 21.55 -24.66 -74.39
C GLY A 516 21.16 -25.45 -75.64
N ASP A 517 22.10 -26.23 -76.18
CA ASP A 517 21.91 -27.01 -77.41
C ASP A 517 20.75 -28.04 -77.30
N GLU A 518 20.60 -28.68 -76.14
CA GLU A 518 19.54 -29.65 -75.88
C GLU A 518 18.13 -29.02 -75.90
N GLU A 519 18.04 -27.73 -75.64
CA GLU A 519 16.79 -26.99 -75.53
C GLU A 519 16.32 -26.50 -76.91
N VAL A 520 17.26 -26.14 -77.78
CA VAL A 520 16.99 -25.64 -79.13
C VAL A 520 16.86 -26.74 -80.19
N ALA A 521 17.59 -27.85 -80.05
CA ALA A 521 17.54 -28.99 -80.97
C ALA A 521 16.10 -29.49 -81.28
N PRO A 522 15.21 -29.73 -80.30
CA PRO A 522 13.84 -30.16 -80.58
C PRO A 522 12.98 -29.06 -81.23
N ILE A 523 13.34 -27.78 -81.05
CA ILE A 523 12.66 -26.65 -81.69
C ILE A 523 13.00 -26.65 -83.17
N GLU A 524 14.29 -26.71 -83.51
CA GLU A 524 14.78 -26.75 -84.89
C GLU A 524 14.22 -27.96 -85.64
N GLU A 525 14.28 -29.15 -85.03
CA GLU A 525 13.75 -30.37 -85.61
C GLU A 525 12.24 -30.26 -85.91
N LYS A 526 11.46 -29.72 -84.96
CA LYS A 526 10.02 -29.51 -85.17
C LYS A 526 9.73 -28.52 -86.28
N VAL A 527 10.45 -27.40 -86.36
CA VAL A 527 10.25 -26.39 -87.41
C VAL A 527 10.62 -26.96 -88.79
N VAL A 528 11.70 -27.73 -88.89
CA VAL A 528 12.10 -28.42 -90.12
C VAL A 528 11.07 -29.45 -90.56
N ARG A 529 10.60 -30.33 -89.66
CA ARG A 529 9.55 -31.32 -89.95
C ARG A 529 8.26 -30.66 -90.45
N GLN A 530 7.87 -29.53 -89.86
CA GLN A 530 6.69 -28.77 -90.28
C GLN A 530 6.82 -28.17 -91.68
N LYS A 531 8.03 -27.79 -92.11
CA LYS A 531 8.28 -27.34 -93.49
C LYS A 531 8.18 -28.50 -94.49
N GLY A 532 8.72 -29.68 -94.16
CA GLY A 532 8.59 -30.88 -94.98
C GLY A 532 7.13 -31.31 -95.22
N GLN A 533 6.31 -31.33 -94.15
CA GLN A 533 4.87 -31.62 -94.26
C GLN A 533 4.09 -30.57 -95.06
N ARG A 534 4.48 -29.28 -95.00
CA ARG A 534 3.87 -28.22 -95.80
C ARG A 534 4.22 -28.34 -97.28
N GLN A 535 5.41 -28.85 -97.63
CA GLN A 535 5.80 -29.12 -99.01
C GLN A 535 5.01 -30.30 -99.61
N ASP A 536 4.75 -31.37 -98.83
CA ASP A 536 3.89 -32.49 -99.25
C ASP A 536 2.41 -32.07 -99.43
N LEU A 537 1.87 -31.25 -98.52
CA LEU A 537 0.51 -30.70 -98.62
C LEU A 537 0.33 -29.70 -99.78
N THR A 538 1.40 -29.01 -100.21
CA THR A 538 1.37 -28.22 -101.45
C THR A 538 1.47 -29.09 -102.70
N GLN A 539 2.09 -30.27 -102.63
CA GLN A 539 2.10 -31.23 -103.75
C GLN A 539 0.72 -31.90 -103.92
N GLU A 540 -0.02 -32.18 -102.85
CA GLU A 540 -1.41 -32.67 -102.93
C GLU A 540 -2.42 -31.59 -103.36
N ASN A 541 -2.26 -30.33 -102.92
CA ASN A 541 -3.17 -29.24 -103.30
C ASN A 541 -2.95 -28.69 -104.73
N ILE A 542 -1.85 -29.04 -105.41
CA ILE A 542 -1.63 -28.70 -106.82
C ILE A 542 -2.57 -29.50 -107.76
N ILE A 543 -3.27 -30.53 -107.28
CA ILE A 543 -4.29 -31.25 -108.08
C ILE A 543 -5.68 -30.59 -108.04
N SER A 544 -5.96 -29.63 -107.14
CA SER A 544 -7.31 -29.05 -107.01
C SER A 544 -7.36 -27.53 -106.80
N LYS A 545 -6.83 -26.74 -107.74
CA LYS A 545 -7.39 -25.43 -108.17
C LYS A 545 -6.52 -24.76 -109.22
N ALA A 546 -6.72 -25.17 -110.47
CA ALA A 546 -6.58 -24.26 -111.60
C ALA A 546 -7.94 -23.60 -111.85
N ILE A 547 -7.97 -22.27 -111.99
CA ILE A 547 -8.76 -21.46 -112.95
C ILE A 547 -9.07 -20.05 -112.38
N LYS A 548 -8.59 -19.04 -113.14
CA LYS A 548 -8.83 -17.58 -113.11
C LYS A 548 -8.16 -16.81 -111.96
N GLY A 549 -7.42 -15.73 -112.19
CA GLY A 549 -7.15 -14.94 -113.39
C GLY A 549 -6.31 -13.72 -112.97
N ASN A 550 -5.38 -13.34 -113.83
CA ASN A 550 -4.19 -12.54 -113.58
C ASN A 550 -4.45 -11.01 -113.52
N LYS A 551 -3.62 -10.25 -112.77
CA LYS A 551 -2.86 -9.07 -113.27
C LYS A 551 -1.92 -8.47 -112.20
N THR A 552 -0.66 -8.86 -112.35
CA THR A 552 0.62 -8.11 -112.27
C THR A 552 0.67 -6.70 -111.67
N GLN A 553 1.65 -6.46 -110.78
CA GLN A 553 2.71 -5.48 -111.03
C GLN A 553 4.00 -5.78 -110.24
N VAL A 554 5.12 -5.56 -110.92
CA VAL A 554 6.51 -5.88 -110.59
C VAL A 554 7.18 -4.65 -109.98
N ILE A 555 7.89 -4.79 -108.85
CA ILE A 555 9.08 -3.98 -108.54
C ILE A 555 10.13 -4.88 -107.85
N HIS A 556 11.21 -5.16 -108.59
CA HIS A 556 12.54 -5.55 -108.14
C HIS A 556 13.12 -4.38 -107.30
N THR A 557 13.77 -4.55 -106.13
CA THR A 557 15.23 -4.77 -106.07
C THR A 557 15.75 -5.04 -104.64
N GLN A 558 16.71 -5.98 -104.59
CA GLN A 558 18.00 -5.99 -103.87
C GLN A 558 18.05 -6.23 -102.35
N LEU A 559 18.59 -7.42 -102.06
CA LEU A 559 19.06 -8.00 -100.81
C LEU A 559 20.24 -7.27 -100.13
N PHE A 560 20.44 -7.67 -98.86
CA PHE A 560 21.69 -7.76 -98.09
C PHE A 560 22.41 -6.47 -97.68
N ARG A 561 22.32 -6.13 -96.37
CA ARG A 561 23.48 -5.72 -95.53
C ARG A 561 23.28 -6.11 -94.06
N ILE A 562 23.95 -7.21 -93.73
CA ILE A 562 24.66 -7.64 -92.51
C ILE A 562 24.65 -6.66 -91.31
N VAL A 563 24.40 -7.26 -90.14
CA VAL A 563 24.62 -6.79 -88.75
C VAL A 563 26.00 -6.13 -88.57
N PRO A 564 26.09 -4.90 -88.05
CA PRO A 564 26.54 -4.77 -86.65
C PRO A 564 25.89 -3.58 -85.92
N VAL A 565 24.84 -3.83 -85.12
CA VAL A 565 24.42 -2.92 -84.04
C VAL A 565 23.90 -3.75 -82.86
N ILE A 566 24.81 -4.48 -82.20
CA ILE A 566 24.58 -4.98 -80.84
C ILE A 566 25.88 -4.75 -80.05
N LEU A 567 26.07 -3.51 -79.59
CA LEU A 567 26.63 -3.14 -78.29
C LEU A 567 26.73 -1.60 -78.21
N VAL A 568 26.21 -1.05 -77.11
CA VAL A 568 26.08 0.38 -76.74
C VAL A 568 24.88 1.14 -77.33
N GLY A 569 23.69 0.80 -76.81
CA GLY A 569 22.53 1.68 -76.73
C GLY A 569 22.09 1.78 -75.27
N ALA A 570 22.91 2.41 -74.42
CA ALA A 570 22.51 2.76 -73.07
C ALA A 570 21.52 3.93 -73.11
N ALA A 571 20.50 3.83 -72.26
CA ALA A 571 19.57 4.88 -71.84
C ALA A 571 18.59 5.43 -72.90
N GLY A 572 17.35 4.96 -72.81
CA GLY A 572 16.19 5.69 -73.30
C GLY A 572 15.27 4.86 -74.18
N LEU A 573 14.05 4.65 -73.67
CA LEU A 573 12.83 4.33 -74.43
C LEU A 573 12.44 2.84 -74.57
N LEU A 574 12.47 2.11 -73.45
CA LEU A 574 11.37 1.20 -73.08
C LEU A 574 10.35 1.96 -72.21
N GLY A 575 9.67 2.95 -72.81
CA GLY A 575 8.70 3.82 -72.13
C GLY A 575 7.33 3.90 -72.80
N TYR A 576 7.03 3.02 -73.77
CA TYR A 576 5.85 3.22 -74.63
C TYR A 576 5.05 1.94 -74.92
N TRP A 577 4.88 1.08 -73.90
CA TRP A 577 3.78 0.12 -73.89
C TRP A 577 3.28 -0.18 -72.46
N PHE A 578 3.15 0.88 -71.66
CA PHE A 578 2.34 0.86 -70.43
C PHE A 578 1.62 2.21 -70.31
N ARG A 579 0.65 2.43 -71.19
CA ARG A 579 -0.19 3.64 -71.16
C ARG A 579 -1.61 3.34 -71.61
N SER A 580 -2.32 2.55 -70.81
CA SER A 580 -3.79 2.46 -70.85
C SER A 580 -4.41 2.01 -69.52
N GLN A 581 -3.93 2.52 -68.40
CA GLN A 581 -4.75 2.76 -67.20
C GLN A 581 -4.14 3.94 -66.47
N LEU A 582 -4.53 5.15 -66.89
CA LEU A 582 -4.60 6.39 -66.11
C LEU A 582 -4.93 7.52 -67.09
N SER A 583 -6.18 7.98 -67.04
CA SER A 583 -6.56 9.28 -67.58
C SER A 583 -7.72 9.85 -66.77
N VAL A 584 -7.41 11.02 -66.22
CA VAL A 584 -8.31 12.14 -65.91
C VAL A 584 -9.11 12.01 -64.61
N VAL A 585 -8.42 12.35 -63.52
CA VAL A 585 -9.01 13.08 -62.41
C VAL A 585 -9.25 14.52 -62.87
N THR A 586 -10.52 14.91 -62.98
CA THR A 586 -10.96 16.31 -62.92
C THR A 586 -10.81 16.85 -61.50
N PRO A 587 -10.53 18.15 -61.32
CA PRO A 587 -10.15 18.71 -60.04
C PRO A 587 -11.33 18.75 -59.07
N PRO A 588 -11.19 18.23 -57.84
CA PRO A 588 -11.94 18.74 -56.72
C PRO A 588 -11.17 19.91 -56.09
N THR A 589 -11.91 20.97 -55.83
CA THR A 589 -11.69 22.01 -54.81
C THR A 589 -10.48 21.79 -53.90
N THR A 590 -9.53 22.72 -53.94
CA THR A 590 -8.53 22.96 -52.91
C THR A 590 -9.18 23.03 -51.52
N LEU A 591 -9.16 21.91 -50.80
CA LEU A 591 -9.09 21.90 -49.34
C LEU A 591 -7.66 21.49 -48.97
N VAL A 592 -7.05 22.38 -48.20
CA VAL A 592 -5.65 22.44 -47.81
C VAL A 592 -5.20 21.15 -47.09
N PRO A 593 -4.08 20.50 -47.48
CA PRO A 593 -3.39 19.57 -46.60
C PRO A 593 -2.62 20.37 -45.54
N ALA A 594 -3.10 20.35 -44.30
CA ALA A 594 -2.37 20.86 -43.15
C ALA A 594 -2.05 19.69 -42.20
N ASN A 595 -1.12 18.84 -42.61
CA ASN A 595 -0.29 18.08 -41.67
C ASN A 595 1.18 18.26 -42.10
N THR A 596 1.58 19.53 -42.14
CA THR A 596 2.89 19.94 -41.63
C THR A 596 3.07 19.27 -40.27
N PRO A 597 4.26 18.76 -39.89
CA PRO A 597 4.50 18.44 -38.48
C PRO A 597 4.05 19.66 -37.68
N THR A 598 3.07 19.47 -36.79
CA THR A 598 2.68 20.54 -35.87
C THR A 598 4.00 20.97 -35.23
N PRO A 599 4.43 22.23 -35.37
CA PRO A 599 5.64 22.68 -34.69
C PRO A 599 5.45 22.27 -33.24
N GLN A 600 6.36 21.49 -32.66
CA GLN A 600 6.38 21.28 -31.23
C GLN A 600 6.18 22.66 -30.60
N GLN A 601 5.04 22.86 -29.95
CA GLN A 601 4.65 24.19 -29.51
C GLN A 601 5.72 24.65 -28.54
N THR A 602 6.58 25.57 -28.97
CA THR A 602 7.69 26.04 -28.16
C THR A 602 7.08 26.69 -26.93
N ARG A 603 7.31 26.09 -25.76
CA ARG A 603 6.75 26.61 -24.52
C ARG A 603 7.52 27.86 -24.16
N SER A 604 6.79 28.96 -23.95
CA SER A 604 7.35 30.27 -23.63
C SER A 604 6.45 30.98 -22.64
N LEU A 605 6.95 32.06 -22.02
CA LEU A 605 6.11 32.89 -21.15
C LEU A 605 4.95 33.56 -21.91
N ASN A 606 5.00 33.67 -23.23
CA ASN A 606 3.94 34.32 -24.02
C ASN A 606 2.74 33.41 -24.32
N ASN A 607 2.88 32.10 -24.10
CA ASN A 607 1.84 31.09 -24.33
C ASN A 607 1.71 30.12 -23.13
N LEU A 608 2.04 30.62 -21.93
CA LEU A 608 1.96 29.85 -20.68
C LEU A 608 0.54 29.33 -20.45
N ALA A 609 0.40 28.07 -20.03
CA ALA A 609 -0.88 27.42 -19.79
C ALA A 609 -0.90 26.67 -18.44
N PRO A 610 -2.08 26.42 -17.84
CA PRO A 610 -2.20 25.57 -16.66
C PRO A 610 -1.59 24.17 -16.87
N GLY A 611 -0.99 23.61 -15.83
CA GLY A 611 -0.24 22.34 -15.85
C GLY A 611 1.19 22.45 -16.39
N TRP A 612 1.63 23.62 -16.87
CA TRP A 612 3.01 23.81 -17.32
C TRP A 612 3.93 24.13 -16.14
N VAL A 613 5.17 23.63 -16.23
CA VAL A 613 6.19 23.84 -15.21
C VAL A 613 7.16 24.92 -15.65
N ILE A 614 7.44 25.84 -14.74
CA ILE A 614 8.39 26.93 -14.90
C ILE A 614 9.50 26.82 -13.86
N LYS A 615 10.68 27.34 -14.18
CA LYS A 615 11.88 27.25 -13.35
C LYS A 615 12.46 28.63 -13.10
N THR A 616 12.73 28.96 -11.83
CA THR A 616 13.39 30.22 -11.47
C THR A 616 14.85 30.20 -11.91
N ASN A 617 15.31 31.26 -12.58
CA ASN A 617 16.71 31.40 -13.03
C ASN A 617 17.58 32.13 -11.99
N SER A 618 16.98 32.90 -11.09
CA SER A 618 17.64 33.63 -9.99
C SER A 618 16.75 33.63 -8.73
N GLU A 619 17.27 34.08 -7.59
CA GLU A 619 16.43 34.28 -6.39
C GLU A 619 15.39 35.38 -6.67
N ILE A 620 14.10 35.07 -6.48
CA ILE A 620 13.00 36.01 -6.69
C ILE A 620 12.31 36.33 -5.36
N ILE A 621 11.92 37.58 -5.20
CA ILE A 621 11.17 38.05 -4.04
C ILE A 621 9.72 38.26 -4.47
N LEU A 622 8.81 37.51 -3.86
CA LEU A 622 7.38 37.60 -4.10
C LEU A 622 6.79 38.85 -3.46
N THR A 623 5.59 39.24 -3.90
CA THR A 623 4.87 40.42 -3.40
C THR A 623 4.56 40.35 -1.90
N ASN A 624 4.51 39.16 -1.31
CA ASN A 624 4.38 38.92 0.12
C ASN A 624 5.73 38.86 0.88
N GLN A 625 6.82 39.36 0.27
CA GLN A 625 8.20 39.35 0.78
C GLN A 625 8.84 37.96 0.96
N GLN A 626 8.18 36.89 0.50
CA GLN A 626 8.76 35.55 0.52
C GLN A 626 9.79 35.39 -0.59
N LYS A 627 10.96 34.82 -0.26
CA LYS A 627 12.02 34.52 -1.21
C LYS A 627 11.87 33.12 -1.80
N LEU A 628 12.00 32.99 -3.12
CA LEU A 628 12.14 31.72 -3.82
C LEU A 628 13.57 31.63 -4.39
N PRO A 629 14.36 30.62 -4.04
CA PRO A 629 15.73 30.48 -4.55
C PRO A 629 15.73 30.17 -6.06
N SER A 630 16.90 30.33 -6.70
CA SER A 630 17.09 29.89 -8.08
C SER A 630 16.94 28.36 -8.20
N ASN A 631 16.63 27.87 -9.40
CA ASN A 631 16.33 26.45 -9.68
C ASN A 631 15.10 25.88 -8.95
N THR A 632 14.18 26.73 -8.51
CA THR A 632 12.89 26.29 -7.96
C THR A 632 11.92 26.01 -9.10
N PHE A 633 11.25 24.85 -9.06
CA PHE A 633 10.22 24.47 -10.04
C PHE A 633 8.83 24.82 -9.50
N LEU A 634 8.02 25.44 -10.35
CA LEU A 634 6.66 25.88 -10.04
C LEU A 634 5.72 25.39 -11.14
N GLU A 635 4.59 24.81 -10.76
CA GLU A 635 3.52 24.44 -11.68
C GLU A 635 2.47 25.54 -11.76
N VAL A 636 2.01 25.88 -12.96
CA VAL A 636 0.90 26.82 -13.17
C VAL A 636 -0.41 26.12 -12.85
N SER A 637 -1.06 26.43 -11.73
CA SER A 637 -2.31 25.78 -11.34
C SER A 637 -3.53 26.43 -11.97
N GLU A 638 -3.57 27.77 -12.01
CA GLU A 638 -4.71 28.54 -12.55
C GLU A 638 -4.23 29.81 -13.26
N GLN A 639 -4.94 30.20 -14.33
CA GLN A 639 -4.70 31.43 -15.07
C GLN A 639 -6.03 32.17 -15.27
N LYS A 640 -6.11 33.42 -14.80
CA LYS A 640 -7.31 34.26 -14.93
C LYS A 640 -6.95 35.59 -15.59
N SER A 641 -7.77 36.04 -16.54
CA SER A 641 -7.56 37.35 -17.19
C SER A 641 -7.63 38.46 -16.15
N ASN A 642 -6.63 39.36 -16.14
CA ASN A 642 -6.61 40.47 -15.20
C ASN A 642 -7.58 41.58 -15.67
N PRO A 643 -8.62 41.93 -14.90
CA PRO A 643 -9.60 42.94 -15.31
C PRO A 643 -9.06 44.39 -15.30
N GLN A 644 -7.88 44.64 -14.73
CA GLN A 644 -7.25 45.97 -14.63
C GLN A 644 -6.21 46.23 -15.73
N THR A 645 -5.77 45.23 -16.50
CA THR A 645 -4.71 45.40 -17.50
C THR A 645 -4.97 44.48 -18.70
N ALA A 646 -5.32 45.07 -19.85
CA ALA A 646 -5.62 44.30 -21.06
C ALA A 646 -4.38 43.52 -21.54
N GLY A 647 -4.49 42.19 -21.59
CA GLY A 647 -3.42 41.29 -22.02
C GLY A 647 -2.48 40.79 -20.91
N ASP A 648 -2.73 41.11 -19.64
CA ASP A 648 -2.02 40.53 -18.48
C ASP A 648 -2.91 39.50 -17.76
N TYR A 649 -2.29 38.51 -17.13
CA TYR A 649 -2.99 37.41 -16.46
C TYR A 649 -2.54 37.29 -15.01
N ASP A 650 -3.49 37.07 -14.11
CA ASP A 650 -3.21 36.64 -12.74
C ASP A 650 -2.99 35.12 -12.76
N LEU A 651 -1.83 34.70 -12.26
CA LEU A 651 -1.37 33.32 -12.26
C LEU A 651 -1.27 32.83 -10.82
N THR A 652 -1.86 31.66 -10.56
CA THR A 652 -1.61 30.92 -9.33
C THR A 652 -0.64 29.80 -9.62
N LEU A 653 0.45 29.77 -8.86
CA LEU A 653 1.57 28.84 -9.02
C LEU A 653 1.70 27.95 -7.78
N ARG A 654 2.02 26.68 -7.99
CA ARG A 654 2.29 25.70 -6.93
C ARG A 654 3.77 25.35 -6.92
N VAL A 655 4.43 25.42 -5.76
CA VAL A 655 5.84 24.99 -5.64
C VAL A 655 5.93 23.48 -5.72
N CYS A 656 6.79 22.95 -6.58
CA CYS A 656 7.00 21.51 -6.72
C CYS A 656 7.94 21.02 -5.63
N SER A 657 7.59 19.90 -4.98
CA SER A 657 8.37 19.32 -3.89
C SER A 657 9.56 18.55 -4.47
N ASN A 658 10.77 19.09 -4.38
CA ASN A 658 11.97 18.37 -4.81
C ASN A 658 12.69 17.74 -3.60
N GLN A 659 13.28 16.55 -3.77
CA GLN A 659 13.87 15.69 -2.72
C GLN A 659 15.11 16.25 -1.97
N GLN A 660 15.38 17.55 -2.03
CA GLN A 660 16.53 18.18 -1.35
C GLN A 660 16.15 19.12 -0.18
N SER A 661 14.88 19.16 0.24
CA SER A 661 14.45 19.90 1.43
C SER A 661 13.92 18.94 2.51
N SER A 662 14.65 18.81 3.62
CA SER A 662 14.34 17.91 4.74
C SER A 662 13.23 18.43 5.69
N LYS A 663 12.25 19.19 5.17
CA LYS A 663 11.04 19.60 5.92
C LYS A 663 9.81 19.57 5.01
N PRO A 664 8.66 19.05 5.49
CA PRO A 664 7.41 19.05 4.72
C PRO A 664 6.93 20.49 4.54
N VAL A 665 6.88 20.96 3.30
CA VAL A 665 6.38 22.29 2.97
C VAL A 665 4.87 22.17 2.76
N LEU A 666 4.10 22.75 3.69
CA LEU A 666 2.66 23.02 3.54
C LEU A 666 2.40 23.67 2.17
N GLU A 667 1.48 23.15 1.38
CA GLU A 667 1.15 23.62 0.02
C GLU A 667 1.03 25.15 -0.05
N LYS A 668 2.08 25.82 -0.53
CA LYS A 668 2.06 27.26 -0.72
C LYS A 668 1.67 27.57 -2.18
N LYS A 669 0.43 27.99 -2.37
CA LYS A 669 -0.01 28.65 -3.61
C LYS A 669 0.56 30.07 -3.63
N VAL A 670 1.24 30.42 -4.73
CA VAL A 670 1.85 31.73 -4.96
C VAL A 670 1.08 32.42 -6.08
N THR A 671 0.51 33.60 -5.82
CA THR A 671 -0.19 34.38 -6.85
C THR A 671 0.70 35.48 -7.37
N THR A 672 0.87 35.59 -8.69
CA THR A 672 1.67 36.62 -9.36
C THR A 672 1.08 36.99 -10.72
N LYS A 673 1.63 38.03 -11.38
CA LYS A 673 1.20 38.47 -12.71
C LYS A 673 2.15 37.97 -13.79
N LEU A 674 1.65 37.72 -15.01
CA LEU A 674 2.48 37.30 -16.13
C LEU A 674 3.57 38.33 -16.47
N SER A 675 3.26 39.63 -16.35
CA SER A 675 4.24 40.72 -16.49
C SER A 675 5.41 40.64 -15.49
N GLN A 676 5.17 40.15 -14.27
CA GLN A 676 6.23 39.94 -13.27
C GLN A 676 7.10 38.73 -13.59
N LEU A 677 6.51 37.63 -14.10
CA LEU A 677 7.28 36.45 -14.53
C LEU A 677 8.28 36.79 -15.65
N LYS A 678 7.88 37.66 -16.59
CA LYS A 678 8.77 38.15 -17.65
C LYS A 678 9.93 38.98 -17.09
N ARG A 679 9.69 39.78 -16.05
CA ARG A 679 10.73 40.58 -15.37
C ARG A 679 11.73 39.69 -14.61
N TRP A 680 11.27 38.60 -14.04
CA TRP A 680 12.11 37.61 -13.35
C TRP A 680 12.89 36.68 -14.28
N GLN A 681 12.76 36.86 -15.61
CA GLN A 681 13.45 36.06 -16.62
C GLN A 681 13.31 34.55 -16.37
N ILE A 682 12.10 34.07 -16.10
CA ILE A 682 11.84 32.67 -15.76
C ILE A 682 11.91 31.77 -16.99
N SER A 683 12.44 30.55 -16.84
CA SER A 683 12.47 29.53 -17.88
C SER A 683 11.18 28.69 -17.88
N VAL A 684 10.69 28.30 -19.06
CA VAL A 684 9.54 27.39 -19.19
C VAL A 684 10.06 26.03 -19.64
N LEU A 685 9.72 24.99 -18.87
CA LEU A 685 10.18 23.62 -19.10
C LEU A 685 9.53 23.06 -20.36
N GLN A 686 10.33 22.56 -21.30
CA GLN A 686 9.85 22.06 -22.60
C GLN A 686 9.14 20.71 -22.45
N PRO A 687 8.28 20.31 -23.41
CA PRO A 687 7.48 19.08 -23.32
C PRO A 687 8.29 17.78 -23.13
N ASN A 688 9.57 17.77 -23.52
CA ASN A 688 10.44 16.60 -23.50
C ASN A 688 11.47 16.64 -22.34
N GLU A 689 11.35 17.59 -21.41
CA GLU A 689 12.23 17.73 -20.25
C GLU A 689 11.57 17.11 -19.01
N ASP A 690 12.34 16.35 -18.22
CA ASP A 690 11.85 15.69 -17.00
C ASP A 690 11.32 16.72 -15.99
N SER A 691 10.06 16.55 -15.57
CA SER A 691 9.38 17.45 -14.64
C SER A 691 9.44 16.93 -13.21
N PRO A 692 10.04 17.68 -12.25
CA PRO A 692 10.07 17.30 -10.84
C PRO A 692 8.72 17.54 -10.12
N CYS A 693 7.67 17.90 -10.85
CA CYS A 693 6.33 18.17 -10.31
C CYS A 693 5.37 16.96 -10.46
N HIS A 694 5.82 15.83 -11.00
CA HIS A 694 4.99 14.63 -11.17
C HIS A 694 4.87 13.81 -9.87
N ASP A 695 3.93 14.24 -9.04
CA ASP A 695 3.09 13.36 -8.23
C ASP A 695 1.80 14.14 -7.94
N PHE A 696 0.64 13.55 -8.25
CA PHE A 696 -0.76 14.00 -8.08
C PHE A 696 -1.54 14.06 -9.40
N ASP A 697 -1.72 12.92 -10.07
CA ASP A 697 -2.88 12.75 -10.96
C ASP A 697 -3.29 11.26 -11.06
N ILE A 698 -3.60 10.67 -9.90
CA ILE A 698 -4.53 9.54 -9.81
C ILE A 698 -5.35 9.79 -8.55
N LEU A 699 -6.69 9.74 -8.69
CA LEU A 699 -7.76 9.84 -7.67
C LEU A 699 -8.57 11.17 -7.67
N LEU A 700 -9.46 11.32 -8.65
CA LEU A 700 -10.77 11.95 -8.42
C LEU A 700 -11.86 11.09 -9.08
N PRO A 701 -12.93 10.69 -8.37
CA PRO A 701 -14.13 10.10 -8.98
C PRO A 701 -14.99 11.19 -9.67
N PRO A 702 -15.89 10.81 -10.60
CA PRO A 702 -16.68 11.77 -11.36
C PRO A 702 -17.65 12.55 -10.47
N VAL A 703 -17.71 13.86 -10.68
CA VAL A 703 -18.72 14.76 -10.11
C VAL A 703 -20.09 14.37 -10.68
N THR A 704 -20.94 13.79 -9.85
CA THR A 704 -22.37 13.65 -10.13
C THR A 704 -23.02 15.03 -10.12
N THR A 705 -23.51 15.49 -11.27
CA THR A 705 -24.42 16.63 -11.39
C THR A 705 -25.72 16.39 -10.61
N PRO A 706 -26.18 17.32 -9.75
CA PRO A 706 -27.52 17.25 -9.20
C PRO A 706 -28.55 17.71 -10.24
N SER A 707 -29.57 16.88 -10.39
CA SER A 707 -30.83 17.17 -11.06
C SER A 707 -31.44 18.49 -10.61
N ARG A 708 -31.82 19.29 -11.61
CA ARG A 708 -32.76 20.42 -11.52
C ARG A 708 -34.04 19.98 -10.80
N LYS A 709 -34.31 20.56 -9.63
CA LYS A 709 -35.69 20.78 -9.17
C LYS A 709 -35.86 22.24 -8.74
N SER A 710 -36.82 22.85 -9.40
CA SER A 710 -37.44 24.15 -9.15
C SER A 710 -37.94 24.29 -7.71
N GLY A 711 -37.62 25.42 -7.09
CA GLY A 711 -38.15 25.82 -5.80
C GLY A 711 -37.73 27.26 -5.49
N SER A 712 -38.49 28.20 -6.05
CA SER A 712 -38.51 29.61 -5.67
C SER A 712 -38.79 29.75 -4.18
N TRP A 713 -37.97 30.56 -3.48
CA TRP A 713 -38.41 31.50 -2.44
C TRP A 713 -37.40 32.64 -2.37
N ASP A 714 -37.90 33.84 -2.61
CA ASP A 714 -37.20 35.11 -2.51
C ASP A 714 -36.91 35.51 -1.06
N ASP A 715 -35.94 36.41 -0.98
CA ASP A 715 -35.89 37.58 -0.10
C ASP A 715 -35.06 37.59 1.21
N GLN A 716 -34.14 38.57 1.17
CA GLN A 716 -33.69 39.47 2.24
C GLN A 716 -32.74 38.91 3.31
N HIS A 717 -31.46 39.30 3.25
CA HIS A 717 -30.99 40.48 3.98
C HIS A 717 -29.54 40.85 3.66
N LYS A 718 -29.34 42.16 3.66
CA LYS A 718 -28.14 42.94 3.34
C LYS A 718 -26.99 42.73 4.33
N ASN A 719 -25.78 42.82 3.77
CA ASN A 719 -24.54 43.27 4.42
C ASN A 719 -24.75 44.54 5.27
N PRO A 720 -23.91 44.77 6.30
CA PRO A 720 -22.87 45.77 6.08
C PRO A 720 -21.49 45.43 6.66
N SER A 721 -20.49 45.94 5.97
CA SER A 721 -19.09 46.12 6.40
C SER A 721 -18.93 47.32 7.36
N LEU A 722 -17.96 47.25 8.28
CA LEU A 722 -17.14 48.32 8.90
C LEU A 722 -16.08 47.58 9.75
N SER A 723 -14.80 47.49 9.39
CA SER A 723 -13.69 48.45 9.59
C SER A 723 -13.48 48.94 11.04
N ASP A 724 -12.23 48.74 11.48
CA ASP A 724 -11.49 49.45 12.55
C ASP A 724 -11.75 49.12 14.01
N ILE A 725 -11.03 48.12 14.56
CA ILE A 725 -10.50 48.15 15.95
C ILE A 725 -9.17 47.35 16.00
N GLU A 726 -8.04 48.04 16.13
CA GLU A 726 -6.78 47.49 16.68
C GLU A 726 -6.88 47.37 18.21
N PRO A 727 -6.11 46.46 18.83
CA PRO A 727 -5.27 46.96 19.92
C PRO A 727 -3.84 46.41 19.92
N THR A 728 -2.94 47.35 20.11
CA THR A 728 -1.52 47.28 20.47
C THR A 728 -1.28 46.49 21.76
N ILE A 729 -0.32 45.55 21.76
CA ILE A 729 0.34 45.07 22.99
C ILE A 729 1.86 45.00 22.79
N VAL A 730 2.56 45.69 23.71
CA VAL A 730 4.01 45.88 23.85
C VAL A 730 4.64 44.64 24.54
N PRO A 731 5.90 44.25 24.23
CA PRO A 731 6.55 43.09 24.83
C PRO A 731 7.25 43.41 26.17
N ILE A 732 7.13 42.50 27.14
CA ILE A 732 7.82 42.52 28.44
C ILE A 732 9.13 41.70 28.33
N PRO A 733 10.28 42.21 28.83
CA PRO A 733 11.54 41.46 28.80
C PRO A 733 11.82 40.65 30.07
N TYR A 734 12.64 39.62 29.87
CA TYR A 734 13.31 38.74 30.84
C TYR A 734 14.03 39.50 31.96
N ILE A 735 13.95 39.00 33.20
CA ILE A 735 14.86 39.37 34.29
C ILE A 735 15.53 38.11 34.86
N GLN A 736 16.86 38.13 34.82
CA GLN A 736 17.77 37.17 35.45
C GLN A 736 17.96 37.45 36.94
N SER A 737 18.23 36.36 37.64
CA SER A 737 18.51 36.18 39.07
C SER A 737 19.83 36.77 39.60
N THR A 738 19.88 36.89 40.93
CA THR A 738 21.03 36.83 41.90
C THR A 738 21.24 38.12 42.77
N PRO A 739 21.92 38.07 43.95
CA PRO A 739 21.29 37.81 45.27
C PRO A 739 21.80 38.72 46.43
N LEU A 740 21.42 38.38 47.68
CA LEU A 740 21.91 38.82 49.03
C LEU A 740 21.23 40.06 49.68
N PRO A 741 21.29 40.26 51.02
CA PRO A 741 21.25 39.34 52.18
C PRO A 741 20.24 39.78 53.28
N SER A 742 19.99 38.91 54.27
CA SER A 742 19.36 39.20 55.60
C SER A 742 20.33 40.00 56.52
N PRO A 743 20.01 40.43 57.77
CA PRO A 743 18.77 40.42 58.60
C PRO A 743 18.41 41.87 59.09
N THR A 744 17.33 42.20 59.80
CA THR A 744 17.14 42.12 61.28
C THR A 744 15.84 42.85 61.72
N SER A 745 15.18 42.29 62.75
CA SER A 745 14.43 42.92 63.87
C SER A 745 13.32 43.97 63.65
N THR A 746 12.07 43.55 63.98
CA THR A 746 11.06 44.12 64.93
C THR A 746 11.25 45.53 65.49
N PRO A 747 10.17 46.29 65.79
CA PRO A 747 9.10 45.94 66.75
C PRO A 747 7.77 45.49 66.16
#